data_AF-A0AA40W800-F1
#
_entry.id   AF-A0AA40W800-F1
#
_cell.length_a   1.000
_cell.length_b   1.000
_cell.length_c   1.000
_cell.angle_alpha   90.00
_cell.angle_beta   90.00
_cell.angle_gamma   90.00
#
_symmetry.space_group_name_H-M   'P 1'
#
loop_
_entity.id
_entity.type
_entity.pdbx_description
1 polymer ?
#
loop_
_entity_poly.entity_id
_entity_poly.type
_entity_poly.pdbx_seq_one_letter_code
_entity_poly.pdbx_strand_id
1 'polypeptide(L)'
;MKNKKGQFKKSKELLDRKIFPNFFIFIILLTLGGCIGGNGSTSFKGILFGPTNNLLQSASINDSVSVNYSLSPYVLTKDLPIDPIQPSISGSIEQCSSNPTLPIGLVISGTCTITGTPTINQPATNYTITASNLSQSKSATIVITVNANPPAALNFATPTFTFTAGAMPGFAPIVPNYTGTITNCTSDIPLPTGLSLGTTNCSLSGSPSTTQGPTNYTITASNAFGSTSTIITITVNIAPPSALNYAGSPFVFTQDATIAAIHPTYTGTVTACNSDIPLPAGLTLGTTTCVISGTPNTIQPATHYNITASNASGSISFPITITVNLAPPSALSYAGTPFTFTQGATITTATPSVTGTVTSCNSDIPLPAGLGINGTTCAISGTPTTTQSATNYTITASNAYGSTNTTISITVNLAPPTGLAYTPSALVFYKGVAGAATPTVTGTVTSCNPNVALPGGLTLNATTCTISGTPTVFQASANYTITASNSSGNTNTTISIMIFGTPPMKTMQTNCWDAAGTIDATCVTASSAGQDGKLQKGTNPSFTNQTVNVAVGVNHYITVDNLTGLVWKTCHEDRTNSNCAGGADVYHDLASATTACANLNAGTGYANRTNWRLPTISEMETLVDFNVATSPRTFVASFPGTTGSYYYWSSNLYLPDTTKSLVLYFSSGSTTWTNKTVAGSLARCVSP
;
A
#
# COMPACT_ATOMS: atom_id res chain seq x y z
N MET A 1 2.08 -18.72 42.16
CA MET A 1 2.66 -18.55 43.52
C MET A 1 1.59 -17.98 44.47
N LYS A 2 1.94 -17.59 45.71
CA LYS A 2 0.98 -17.42 46.84
C LYS A 2 0.43 -15.99 47.01
N ASN A 3 -0.77 -15.89 47.63
CA ASN A 3 -1.26 -14.78 48.49
C ASN A 3 -1.64 -13.43 47.83
N LYS A 4 -2.54 -12.58 48.39
CA LYS A 4 -3.32 -12.66 49.66
C LYS A 4 -4.63 -11.83 49.62
N LYS A 5 -5.70 -12.37 50.24
CA LYS A 5 -6.83 -11.73 50.97
C LYS A 5 -7.43 -10.38 50.52
N GLY A 6 -8.74 -10.42 50.23
CA GLY A 6 -9.76 -9.45 50.69
C GLY A 6 -10.98 -10.23 51.19
N GLN A 7 -11.73 -9.76 52.20
CA GLN A 7 -12.85 -10.52 52.79
C GLN A 7 -13.95 -9.64 53.41
N PHE A 8 -15.08 -10.28 53.80
CA PHE A 8 -16.37 -9.77 54.31
C PHE A 8 -17.44 -9.51 53.22
N LYS A 9 -18.71 -9.93 53.37
CA LYS A 9 -19.40 -10.62 54.50
C LYS A 9 -20.52 -11.56 53.99
N LYS A 10 -20.94 -12.54 54.82
CA LYS A 10 -22.17 -13.37 54.66
C LYS A 10 -23.43 -12.51 54.94
N SER A 11 -24.69 -12.89 54.65
CA SER A 11 -25.36 -14.19 54.43
C SER A 11 -26.49 -14.05 53.38
N LYS A 12 -26.81 -15.03 52.52
CA LYS A 12 -27.28 -16.42 52.68
C LYS A 12 -28.76 -16.56 53.11
N GLU A 13 -29.53 -17.27 52.29
CA GLU A 13 -30.97 -17.61 52.38
C GLU A 13 -31.29 -18.78 53.35
N LEU A 14 -32.46 -19.42 53.12
CA LEU A 14 -32.97 -20.75 53.56
C LEU A 14 -33.90 -20.68 54.81
N LEU A 15 -35.01 -21.44 54.95
CA LEU A 15 -35.57 -22.51 54.11
C LEU A 15 -37.10 -22.78 54.31
N ASP A 16 -37.60 -23.76 53.56
CA ASP A 16 -38.92 -24.43 53.55
C ASP A 16 -39.66 -24.74 54.89
N ARG A 17 -40.98 -24.45 54.89
CA ARG A 17 -42.12 -25.42 54.82
C ARG A 17 -42.32 -26.50 55.94
N LYS A 18 -43.58 -26.55 56.43
CA LYS A 18 -44.29 -27.61 57.22
C LYS A 18 -43.84 -27.86 58.68
N ILE A 19 -44.80 -27.74 59.61
CA ILE A 19 -45.48 -28.85 60.34
C ILE A 19 -46.59 -28.27 61.27
N PHE A 20 -47.70 -29.00 61.46
CA PHE A 20 -48.75 -28.71 62.46
C PHE A 20 -48.44 -29.41 63.80
N PRO A 21 -48.80 -28.82 64.94
CA PRO A 21 -49.66 -29.56 65.88
C PRO A 21 -50.82 -28.71 66.45
N ASN A 22 -51.49 -29.22 67.49
CA ASN A 22 -52.92 -28.99 67.78
C ASN A 22 -53.20 -28.48 69.21
N PHE A 23 -54.47 -28.07 69.43
CA PHE A 23 -55.25 -28.13 70.69
C PHE A 23 -55.33 -26.93 71.69
N PHE A 24 -56.51 -26.87 72.34
CA PHE A 24 -57.07 -25.94 73.35
C PHE A 24 -57.31 -24.49 72.88
N ILE A 25 -58.53 -23.91 72.86
CA ILE A 25 -59.78 -24.00 73.68
C ILE A 25 -59.69 -23.29 75.04
N PHE A 26 -60.38 -22.14 75.16
CA PHE A 26 -61.50 -21.99 76.10
C PHE A 26 -62.49 -20.88 75.68
N ILE A 27 -63.74 -20.97 76.17
CA ILE A 27 -64.87 -20.04 75.93
C ILE A 27 -65.41 -19.60 77.30
N ILE A 28 -65.83 -18.33 77.44
CA ILE A 28 -66.90 -17.87 78.37
C ILE A 28 -67.40 -16.50 77.82
N LEU A 29 -68.67 -16.27 77.48
CA LEU A 29 -69.95 -16.25 78.25
C LEU A 29 -70.13 -15.03 79.18
N LEU A 30 -71.31 -14.37 79.08
CA LEU A 30 -72.37 -14.31 80.11
C LEU A 30 -73.56 -13.45 79.54
N THR A 31 -74.74 -14.03 79.25
CA THR A 31 -76.00 -14.06 80.08
C THR A 31 -76.79 -12.74 80.17
N LEU A 32 -78.11 -12.66 80.41
CA LEU A 32 -79.21 -13.61 80.74
C LEU A 32 -80.43 -13.36 79.80
N GLY A 33 -81.50 -14.19 79.72
CA GLY A 33 -81.77 -15.51 80.29
C GLY A 33 -83.28 -15.78 80.55
N GLY A 34 -83.68 -17.06 80.60
CA GLY A 34 -85.02 -17.53 81.03
C GLY A 34 -86.08 -17.71 79.91
N CYS A 35 -86.97 -18.72 79.92
CA CYS A 35 -87.17 -19.81 80.89
C CYS A 35 -87.73 -21.11 80.26
N ILE A 36 -87.07 -22.23 80.60
CA ILE A 36 -87.62 -23.49 81.16
C ILE A 36 -88.70 -24.29 80.38
N GLY A 37 -88.47 -25.60 80.27
CA GLY A 37 -89.50 -26.64 80.16
C GLY A 37 -89.04 -27.95 80.83
N GLY A 38 -89.96 -28.73 81.41
CA GLY A 38 -89.66 -30.02 82.07
C GLY A 38 -90.71 -30.45 83.09
N ASN A 39 -91.21 -31.68 82.99
CA ASN A 39 -92.36 -32.18 83.76
C ASN A 39 -92.04 -32.56 85.22
N GLY A 40 -93.02 -32.33 86.11
CA GLY A 40 -93.18 -32.98 87.42
C GLY A 40 -94.68 -33.13 87.72
N SER A 41 -95.10 -34.24 88.35
CA SER A 41 -96.52 -34.63 88.41
C SER A 41 -96.99 -35.05 89.81
N THR A 42 -98.03 -34.40 90.33
CA THR A 42 -98.92 -34.90 91.41
C THR A 42 -100.31 -34.22 91.41
N SER A 43 -101.37 -35.04 91.29
CA SER A 43 -102.66 -35.03 92.03
C SER A 43 -103.00 -33.93 93.06
N PHE A 44 -104.26 -33.52 93.32
CA PHE A 44 -105.61 -33.78 92.73
C PHE A 44 -106.69 -32.91 93.48
N LYS A 45 -107.81 -32.47 92.83
CA LYS A 45 -109.08 -31.88 93.41
C LYS A 45 -108.97 -30.66 94.38
N GLY A 46 -109.89 -29.68 94.42
CA GLY A 46 -111.09 -29.34 93.63
C GLY A 46 -112.15 -28.52 94.41
N ILE A 47 -113.02 -27.76 93.70
CA ILE A 47 -114.37 -27.26 94.09
C ILE A 47 -114.48 -26.10 95.13
N LEU A 48 -115.09 -24.94 94.75
CA LEU A 48 -116.47 -24.49 95.13
C LEU A 48 -116.83 -23.11 94.47
N PHE A 49 -118.08 -22.63 94.62
CA PHE A 49 -118.73 -21.50 93.90
C PHE A 49 -118.80 -20.16 94.68
N GLY A 50 -119.03 -19.04 93.96
CA GLY A 50 -119.52 -17.77 94.51
C GLY A 50 -119.82 -16.68 93.44
N PRO A 51 -121.08 -16.30 93.16
CA PRO A 51 -121.49 -15.17 92.28
C PRO A 51 -121.64 -13.85 93.07
N THR A 52 -122.00 -12.65 92.57
CA THR A 52 -122.66 -12.13 91.34
C THR A 52 -121.84 -10.93 90.75
N ASN A 53 -122.25 -10.01 89.85
CA ASN A 53 -123.53 -9.60 89.22
C ASN A 53 -123.32 -8.84 87.87
N ASN A 54 -124.41 -8.38 87.24
CA ASN A 54 -124.45 -7.59 85.98
C ASN A 54 -124.10 -6.10 86.10
N LEU A 55 -123.58 -5.53 85.01
CA LEU A 55 -124.20 -4.37 84.35
C LEU A 55 -123.86 -4.39 82.83
N LEU A 56 -124.86 -4.18 81.97
CA LEU A 56 -124.63 -4.02 80.53
C LEU A 56 -124.28 -2.56 80.21
N GLN A 57 -123.44 -2.34 79.20
CA GLN A 57 -123.64 -1.21 78.29
C GLN A 57 -123.33 -1.60 76.85
N SER A 58 -124.01 -0.93 75.91
CA SER A 58 -124.21 -1.38 74.53
C SER A 58 -123.16 -0.86 73.54
N ALA A 59 -122.99 -1.58 72.43
CA ALA A 59 -122.12 -1.18 71.32
C ALA A 59 -122.55 0.15 70.67
N SER A 60 -121.57 0.98 70.30
CA SER A 60 -121.75 2.19 69.49
C SER A 60 -121.65 1.86 67.99
N ILE A 61 -122.75 1.34 67.42
CA ILE A 61 -122.85 1.05 65.99
C ILE A 61 -123.05 2.37 65.21
N ASN A 62 -121.98 3.01 64.72
CA ASN A 62 -121.99 3.80 63.46
C ASN A 62 -120.66 4.42 62.98
N ASP A 63 -119.50 4.17 63.61
CA ASP A 63 -118.23 4.69 63.12
C ASP A 63 -117.94 4.22 61.68
N SER A 64 -117.92 5.16 60.74
CA SER A 64 -117.72 4.87 59.32
C SER A 64 -116.23 4.69 59.01
N VAL A 65 -115.90 3.50 58.49
CA VAL A 65 -114.55 3.20 58.03
C VAL A 65 -114.21 4.14 56.88
N SER A 66 -113.07 4.83 56.96
CA SER A 66 -112.45 5.46 55.79
C SER A 66 -110.97 5.14 55.73
N VAL A 67 -110.45 5.12 54.50
CA VAL A 67 -109.04 5.01 54.17
C VAL A 67 -108.79 5.92 52.97
N ASN A 68 -107.75 6.75 53.03
CA ASN A 68 -107.38 7.66 51.94
C ASN A 68 -105.87 7.88 51.90
N TYR A 69 -105.32 8.04 50.70
CA TYR A 69 -103.89 8.21 50.44
C TYR A 69 -103.67 9.48 49.60
N SER A 70 -103.51 10.60 50.28
CA SER A 70 -103.44 11.94 49.67
C SER A 70 -102.21 12.19 48.77
N LEU A 71 -101.23 11.28 48.78
CA LEU A 71 -99.95 11.41 48.05
C LEU A 71 -99.80 10.42 46.89
N SER A 72 -100.88 9.71 46.49
CA SER A 72 -100.88 8.92 45.26
C SER A 72 -100.90 9.85 44.02
N PRO A 73 -100.09 9.61 42.96
CA PRO A 73 -99.31 8.41 42.68
C PRO A 73 -97.95 8.34 43.40
N TYR A 74 -97.62 7.16 43.91
CA TYR A 74 -96.32 6.89 44.54
C TYR A 74 -95.30 6.40 43.50
N VAL A 75 -94.14 7.04 43.45
CA VAL A 75 -92.98 6.62 42.66
C VAL A 75 -91.90 6.17 43.64
N LEU A 76 -91.57 4.88 43.58
CA LEU A 76 -90.62 4.22 44.46
C LEU A 76 -89.38 3.80 43.67
N THR A 77 -88.25 3.65 44.36
CA THR A 77 -87.00 3.20 43.75
C THR A 77 -86.71 1.76 44.18
N LYS A 78 -86.44 0.89 43.20
CA LYS A 78 -86.06 -0.50 43.44
C LYS A 78 -84.83 -0.58 44.38
N ASP A 79 -84.83 -1.59 45.25
CA ASP A 79 -83.75 -1.92 46.21
C ASP A 79 -83.41 -0.82 47.23
N LEU A 80 -84.21 0.25 47.32
CA LEU A 80 -84.17 1.24 48.40
C LEU A 80 -85.38 1.09 49.32
N PRO A 81 -85.22 1.18 50.66
CA PRO A 81 -86.35 1.18 51.58
C PRO A 81 -87.22 2.42 51.37
N ILE A 82 -88.53 2.25 51.46
CA ILE A 82 -89.49 3.35 51.30
C ILE A 82 -89.73 4.05 52.63
N ASP A 83 -89.94 5.37 52.58
CA ASP A 83 -90.63 6.06 53.67
C ASP A 83 -92.05 5.47 53.83
N PRO A 84 -92.51 5.16 55.06
CA PRO A 84 -93.82 4.53 55.28
C PRO A 84 -94.97 5.32 54.66
N ILE A 85 -95.69 4.70 53.72
CA ILE A 85 -96.88 5.28 53.11
C ILE A 85 -98.04 5.14 54.11
N GLN A 86 -98.30 6.23 54.84
CA GLN A 86 -99.37 6.33 55.82
C GLN A 86 -100.69 6.77 55.16
N PRO A 87 -101.80 6.03 55.35
CA PRO A 87 -103.13 6.52 55.01
C PRO A 87 -103.67 7.47 56.08
N SER A 88 -104.57 8.38 55.68
CA SER A 88 -105.55 8.96 56.59
C SER A 88 -106.70 7.97 56.77
N ILE A 89 -107.05 7.65 58.02
CA ILE A 89 -108.08 6.66 58.37
C ILE A 89 -109.09 7.19 59.39
N SER A 90 -110.31 6.66 59.37
CA SER A 90 -111.34 6.89 60.40
C SER A 90 -112.06 5.59 60.78
N GLY A 91 -112.57 5.54 62.01
CA GLY A 91 -113.21 4.35 62.59
C GLY A 91 -112.19 3.27 62.98
N SER A 92 -112.69 2.21 63.65
CA SER A 92 -111.87 1.03 63.95
C SER A 92 -111.71 0.17 62.70
N ILE A 93 -110.45 -0.09 62.31
CA ILE A 93 -110.07 -0.99 61.22
C ILE A 93 -109.46 -2.26 61.83
N GLU A 94 -109.91 -3.42 61.36
CA GLU A 94 -109.44 -4.74 61.82
C GLU A 94 -108.59 -5.45 60.77
N GLN A 95 -108.90 -5.25 59.48
CA GLN A 95 -108.17 -5.85 58.38
C GLN A 95 -108.00 -4.89 57.19
N CYS A 96 -106.79 -4.89 56.66
CA CYS A 96 -106.39 -4.20 55.43
C CYS A 96 -105.90 -5.21 54.38
N SER A 97 -106.19 -4.96 53.11
CA SER A 97 -105.73 -5.79 51.99
C SER A 97 -105.50 -4.97 50.72
N SER A 98 -104.67 -5.47 49.81
CA SER A 98 -104.37 -4.85 48.51
C SER A 98 -104.78 -5.78 47.37
N ASN A 99 -105.46 -5.25 46.35
CA ASN A 99 -105.67 -5.95 45.08
C ASN A 99 -105.20 -5.10 43.89
N PRO A 100 -104.27 -5.58 43.04
CA PRO A 100 -103.51 -6.83 43.18
C PRO A 100 -102.57 -6.81 44.40
N THR A 101 -101.85 -7.90 44.65
CA THR A 101 -100.81 -7.95 45.70
C THR A 101 -99.71 -6.93 45.44
N LEU A 102 -99.32 -6.17 46.47
CA LEU A 102 -98.27 -5.14 46.40
C LEU A 102 -96.95 -5.63 45.76
N PRO A 103 -96.12 -4.71 45.22
CA PRO A 103 -94.81 -5.04 44.65
C PRO A 103 -93.94 -5.86 45.61
N ILE A 104 -93.25 -6.88 45.11
CA ILE A 104 -92.51 -7.83 45.96
C ILE A 104 -91.47 -7.11 46.82
N GLY A 105 -91.61 -7.25 48.14
CA GLY A 105 -90.81 -6.59 49.16
C GLY A 105 -91.49 -5.40 49.85
N LEU A 106 -92.68 -5.00 49.39
CA LEU A 106 -93.60 -4.15 50.16
C LEU A 106 -94.62 -5.00 50.92
N VAL A 107 -95.02 -4.52 52.10
CA VAL A 107 -96.03 -5.13 52.98
C VAL A 107 -97.00 -4.07 53.49
N ILE A 108 -98.27 -4.46 53.66
CA ILE A 108 -99.32 -3.65 54.27
C ILE A 108 -99.61 -4.13 55.69
N SER A 109 -99.70 -3.20 56.62
CA SER A 109 -100.02 -3.46 58.04
C SER A 109 -101.53 -3.49 58.30
N GLY A 110 -101.93 -3.92 59.50
CA GLY A 110 -103.33 -3.83 59.96
C GLY A 110 -103.88 -2.39 60.05
N THR A 111 -103.01 -1.38 60.11
CA THR A 111 -103.39 0.05 60.04
C THR A 111 -103.38 0.61 58.62
N CYS A 112 -103.34 -0.26 57.60
CA CYS A 112 -103.21 0.06 56.18
C CYS A 112 -101.90 0.80 55.80
N THR A 113 -100.96 1.01 56.71
CA THR A 113 -99.63 1.57 56.37
C THR A 113 -98.87 0.60 55.46
N ILE A 114 -98.31 1.09 54.35
CA ILE A 114 -97.44 0.32 53.45
C ILE A 114 -95.97 0.64 53.75
N THR A 115 -95.14 -0.40 53.89
CA THR A 115 -93.70 -0.30 54.22
C THR A 115 -92.88 -1.34 53.45
N GLY A 116 -91.55 -1.22 53.44
CA GLY A 116 -90.64 -2.24 52.92
C GLY A 116 -89.64 -1.71 51.88
N THR A 117 -89.14 -2.61 51.04
CA THR A 117 -88.15 -2.34 49.99
C THR A 117 -88.59 -3.06 48.71
N PRO A 118 -89.03 -2.37 47.65
CA PRO A 118 -89.51 -3.04 46.45
C PRO A 118 -88.33 -3.59 45.64
N THR A 119 -88.36 -4.89 45.34
CA THR A 119 -87.22 -5.64 44.74
C THR A 119 -87.33 -5.85 43.23
N ILE A 120 -88.46 -5.47 42.62
CA ILE A 120 -88.76 -5.68 41.20
C ILE A 120 -89.26 -4.37 40.60
N ASN A 121 -88.71 -3.99 39.44
CA ASN A 121 -89.18 -2.83 38.67
C ASN A 121 -90.61 -3.08 38.18
N GLN A 122 -91.48 -2.09 38.30
CA GLN A 122 -92.89 -2.21 37.91
C GLN A 122 -93.40 -0.90 37.30
N PRO A 123 -94.08 -0.94 36.13
CA PRO A 123 -94.76 0.24 35.60
C PRO A 123 -95.88 0.70 36.53
N ALA A 124 -96.32 1.94 36.36
CA ALA A 124 -97.41 2.54 37.14
C ALA A 124 -98.65 1.62 37.16
N THR A 125 -98.90 1.02 38.32
CA THR A 125 -99.94 0.00 38.52
C THR A 125 -100.93 0.49 39.56
N ASN A 126 -102.23 0.35 39.27
CA ASN A 126 -103.30 0.72 40.19
C ASN A 126 -103.49 -0.41 41.22
N TYR A 127 -103.49 -0.03 42.49
CA TYR A 127 -103.70 -0.89 43.65
C TYR A 127 -104.94 -0.40 44.42
N THR A 128 -105.99 -1.20 44.46
CA THR A 128 -107.13 -0.95 45.33
C THR A 128 -106.79 -1.49 46.72
N ILE A 129 -106.63 -0.57 47.67
CA ILE A 129 -106.43 -0.91 49.09
C ILE A 129 -107.79 -0.87 49.78
N THR A 130 -108.19 -1.99 50.36
CA THR A 130 -109.46 -2.17 51.08
C THR A 130 -109.21 -2.22 52.58
N ALA A 131 -109.85 -1.32 53.33
CA ALA A 131 -109.92 -1.29 54.78
C ALA A 131 -111.29 -1.80 55.25
N SER A 132 -111.31 -2.61 56.31
CA SER A 132 -112.53 -3.29 56.76
C SER A 132 -112.58 -3.56 58.27
N ASN A 133 -113.80 -3.71 58.77
CA ASN A 133 -114.14 -4.22 60.10
C ASN A 133 -115.38 -5.13 60.01
N LEU A 134 -115.85 -5.67 61.14
CA LEU A 134 -117.03 -6.57 61.24
C LEU A 134 -118.32 -6.10 60.55
N SER A 135 -118.47 -4.83 60.15
CA SER A 135 -119.72 -4.29 59.58
C SER A 135 -119.57 -3.50 58.28
N GLN A 136 -118.38 -2.96 57.98
CA GLN A 136 -118.17 -2.10 56.81
C GLN A 136 -116.82 -2.38 56.12
N SER A 137 -116.80 -2.14 54.81
CA SER A 137 -115.61 -2.17 53.98
C SER A 137 -115.59 -0.95 53.06
N LYS A 138 -114.45 -0.27 52.95
CA LYS A 138 -114.20 0.84 52.04
C LYS A 138 -112.84 0.68 51.38
N SER A 139 -112.70 1.21 50.17
CA SER A 139 -111.45 1.09 49.41
C SER A 139 -111.01 2.42 48.84
N ALA A 140 -109.69 2.63 48.82
CA ALA A 140 -109.03 3.69 48.08
C ALA A 140 -108.11 3.08 47.01
N THR A 141 -108.09 3.67 45.82
CA THR A 141 -107.15 3.26 44.78
C THR A 141 -105.92 4.16 44.81
N ILE A 142 -104.75 3.57 44.99
CA ILE A 142 -103.45 4.22 44.83
C ILE A 142 -102.79 3.75 43.55
N VAL A 143 -101.84 4.52 43.03
CA VAL A 143 -100.94 4.08 41.96
C VAL A 143 -99.55 3.92 42.56
N ILE A 144 -98.89 2.80 42.28
CA ILE A 144 -97.48 2.59 42.65
C ILE A 144 -96.69 2.29 41.37
N THR A 145 -95.56 2.98 41.22
CA THR A 145 -94.52 2.71 40.21
C THR A 145 -93.24 2.32 40.95
N VAL A 146 -92.49 1.35 40.44
CA VAL A 146 -91.15 1.00 40.96
C VAL A 146 -90.13 1.18 39.84
N ASN A 147 -89.37 2.27 39.92
CA ASN A 147 -88.30 2.62 38.99
C ASN A 147 -87.00 1.92 39.34
N ALA A 148 -86.13 1.67 38.35
CA ALA A 148 -84.82 1.09 38.61
C ALA A 148 -83.91 2.09 39.34
N ASN A 149 -83.14 1.62 40.33
CA ASN A 149 -82.19 2.46 41.07
C ASN A 149 -81.16 3.09 40.10
N PRO A 150 -81.09 4.44 39.98
CA PRO A 150 -80.16 5.10 39.07
C PRO A 150 -78.69 4.80 39.46
N PRO A 151 -77.75 4.77 38.48
CA PRO A 151 -76.34 4.59 38.79
C PRO A 151 -75.83 5.72 39.69
N ALA A 152 -75.13 5.36 40.76
CA ALA A 152 -74.52 6.29 41.71
C ALA A 152 -73.14 5.78 42.18
N ALA A 153 -72.35 6.69 42.77
CA ALA A 153 -71.03 6.39 43.34
C ALA A 153 -70.03 5.67 42.39
N LEU A 154 -70.12 5.93 41.08
CA LEU A 154 -69.20 5.36 40.08
C LEU A 154 -67.76 5.81 40.35
N ASN A 155 -66.87 4.88 40.68
CA ASN A 155 -65.49 5.19 41.02
C ASN A 155 -64.51 4.06 40.67
N PHE A 156 -63.41 4.41 40.01
CA PHE A 156 -62.29 3.50 39.76
C PHE A 156 -61.29 3.59 40.92
N ALA A 157 -60.79 2.44 41.42
CA ALA A 157 -59.89 2.39 42.57
C ALA A 157 -58.57 3.18 42.37
N THR A 158 -58.17 3.38 41.11
CA THR A 158 -57.14 4.34 40.69
C THR A 158 -57.73 5.23 39.58
N PRO A 159 -57.70 6.56 39.69
CA PRO A 159 -58.21 7.45 38.64
C PRO A 159 -57.22 7.62 37.47
N THR A 160 -55.97 7.21 37.63
CA THR A 160 -54.92 7.31 36.60
C THR A 160 -54.51 5.93 36.11
N PHE A 161 -54.40 5.78 34.79
CA PHE A 161 -53.97 4.56 34.12
C PHE A 161 -52.81 4.83 33.18
N THR A 162 -51.81 3.96 33.20
CA THR A 162 -50.67 4.01 32.26
C THR A 162 -50.53 2.64 31.61
N PHE A 163 -50.70 2.60 30.30
CA PHE A 163 -50.58 1.40 29.48
C PHE A 163 -49.37 1.50 28.55
N THR A 164 -48.99 0.36 27.96
CA THR A 164 -47.94 0.29 26.93
C THR A 164 -48.58 -0.10 25.61
N ALA A 165 -48.31 0.67 24.55
CA ALA A 165 -48.82 0.41 23.21
C ALA A 165 -48.35 -0.96 22.69
N GLY A 166 -49.29 -1.78 22.19
CA GLY A 166 -49.02 -3.08 21.58
C GLY A 166 -48.70 -4.22 22.55
N ALA A 167 -48.89 -4.04 23.86
CA ALA A 167 -48.65 -5.10 24.85
C ALA A 167 -49.66 -6.26 24.71
N MET A 168 -49.17 -7.50 24.57
CA MET A 168 -50.00 -8.71 24.50
C MET A 168 -49.57 -9.74 25.56
N PRO A 169 -50.52 -10.45 26.22
CA PRO A 169 -51.96 -10.19 26.20
C PRO A 169 -52.32 -8.83 26.83
N GLY A 170 -53.54 -8.36 26.58
CA GLY A 170 -54.08 -7.15 27.22
C GLY A 170 -54.20 -7.30 28.74
N PHE A 171 -54.42 -6.18 29.42
CA PHE A 171 -54.59 -6.16 30.88
C PHE A 171 -55.93 -6.76 31.31
N ALA A 172 -55.99 -7.29 32.54
CA ALA A 172 -57.23 -7.82 33.12
C ALA A 172 -58.28 -6.69 33.25
N PRO A 173 -59.56 -6.92 32.89
CA PRO A 173 -60.58 -5.87 32.88
C PRO A 173 -60.70 -5.12 34.21
N ILE A 174 -60.55 -3.80 34.16
CA ILE A 174 -60.61 -2.92 35.32
C ILE A 174 -62.07 -2.52 35.54
N VAL A 175 -62.67 -3.07 36.59
CA VAL A 175 -64.08 -2.84 36.94
C VAL A 175 -64.18 -1.70 37.96
N PRO A 176 -65.02 -0.67 37.71
CA PRO A 176 -65.30 0.37 38.70
C PRO A 176 -66.26 -0.14 39.79
N ASN A 177 -66.21 0.48 40.97
CA ASN A 177 -67.26 0.35 41.96
C ASN A 177 -68.43 1.28 41.57
N TYR A 178 -69.67 0.85 41.80
CA TYR A 178 -70.88 1.66 41.64
C TYR A 178 -72.05 1.05 42.43
N THR A 179 -73.10 1.82 42.64
CA THR A 179 -74.41 1.37 43.13
C THR A 179 -75.50 1.65 42.09
N GLY A 180 -76.65 0.98 42.21
CA GLY A 180 -77.74 1.07 41.23
C GLY A 180 -77.55 0.18 40.01
N THR A 181 -78.49 0.26 39.04
CA THR A 181 -78.48 -0.57 37.83
C THR A 181 -78.02 0.24 36.62
N ILE A 182 -76.87 -0.14 36.05
CA ILE A 182 -76.37 0.43 34.78
C ILE A 182 -77.06 -0.27 33.60
N THR A 183 -77.54 0.50 32.62
CA THR A 183 -77.97 -0.04 31.31
C THR A 183 -77.19 0.52 30.12
N ASN A 184 -76.46 1.62 30.32
CA ASN A 184 -75.57 2.20 29.31
C ASN A 184 -74.36 2.90 29.97
N CYS A 185 -73.17 2.72 29.39
CA CYS A 185 -71.90 3.32 29.80
C CYS A 185 -71.19 3.92 28.59
N THR A 186 -70.82 5.20 28.68
CA THR A 186 -70.20 5.97 27.59
C THR A 186 -69.03 6.81 28.11
N SER A 187 -68.00 7.02 27.28
CA SER A 187 -67.04 8.11 27.45
C SER A 187 -67.48 9.36 26.68
N ASP A 188 -67.03 10.52 27.12
CA ASP A 188 -67.20 11.83 26.47
C ASP A 188 -66.46 11.94 25.13
N ILE A 189 -65.25 11.37 25.06
CA ILE A 189 -64.44 11.25 23.84
C ILE A 189 -64.10 9.77 23.56
N PRO A 190 -63.81 9.37 22.29
CA PRO A 190 -63.44 8.00 21.97
C PRO A 190 -62.18 7.54 22.72
N LEU A 191 -62.25 6.34 23.32
CA LEU A 191 -61.10 5.73 24.00
C LEU A 191 -59.92 5.48 23.03
N PRO A 192 -58.67 5.42 23.54
CA PRO A 192 -57.49 5.10 22.73
C PRO A 192 -57.68 3.81 21.92
N THR A 193 -57.24 3.79 20.67
CA THR A 193 -57.49 2.66 19.76
C THR A 193 -57.05 1.33 20.37
N GLY A 194 -57.95 0.35 20.43
CA GLY A 194 -57.71 -0.96 21.06
C GLY A 194 -58.13 -1.07 22.54
N LEU A 195 -58.53 0.03 23.19
CA LEU A 195 -59.28 -0.01 24.46
C LEU A 195 -60.80 -0.05 24.22
N SER A 196 -61.53 -0.66 25.14
CA SER A 196 -62.99 -0.78 25.12
C SER A 196 -63.61 -0.57 26.51
N LEU A 197 -64.82 -0.02 26.54
CA LEU A 197 -65.64 0.17 27.73
C LEU A 197 -66.83 -0.79 27.71
N GLY A 198 -67.05 -1.53 28.80
CA GLY A 198 -68.22 -2.39 28.95
C GLY A 198 -69.50 -1.59 29.15
N THR A 199 -70.50 -1.80 28.27
CA THR A 199 -71.70 -0.96 28.19
C THR A 199 -72.67 -1.10 29.37
N THR A 200 -72.59 -2.18 30.14
CA THR A 200 -73.52 -2.48 31.26
C THR A 200 -72.83 -2.51 32.64
N ASN A 201 -71.53 -2.26 32.70
CA ASN A 201 -70.71 -2.33 33.92
C ASN A 201 -69.57 -1.30 33.99
N CYS A 202 -69.40 -0.47 32.94
CA CYS A 202 -68.30 0.49 32.80
C CYS A 202 -66.88 -0.11 32.94
N SER A 203 -66.69 -1.42 32.74
CA SER A 203 -65.35 -2.04 32.87
C SER A 203 -64.44 -1.65 31.70
N LEU A 204 -63.24 -1.15 31.98
CA LEU A 204 -62.24 -0.82 30.98
C LEU A 204 -61.39 -2.06 30.64
N SER A 205 -61.21 -2.37 29.36
CA SER A 205 -60.44 -3.54 28.91
C SER A 205 -59.75 -3.32 27.56
N GLY A 206 -58.90 -4.26 27.14
CA GLY A 206 -58.30 -4.29 25.80
C GLY A 206 -56.78 -4.18 25.78
N SER A 207 -56.23 -3.69 24.68
CA SER A 207 -54.80 -3.47 24.44
C SER A 207 -54.64 -2.25 23.53
N PRO A 208 -54.15 -1.10 24.02
CA PRO A 208 -54.04 0.10 23.20
C PRO A 208 -52.96 -0.08 22.12
N SER A 209 -53.23 0.38 20.89
CA SER A 209 -52.29 0.30 19.75
C SER A 209 -51.56 1.61 19.45
N THR A 210 -52.05 2.74 19.93
CA THR A 210 -51.49 4.08 19.65
C THR A 210 -50.98 4.76 20.91
N THR A 211 -49.78 5.34 20.84
CA THR A 211 -49.18 6.13 21.93
C THR A 211 -49.90 7.45 22.14
N GLN A 212 -50.10 7.85 23.39
CA GLN A 212 -50.87 9.05 23.75
C GLN A 212 -50.41 9.61 25.10
N GLY A 213 -50.27 10.94 25.19
CA GLY A 213 -50.00 11.63 26.45
C GLY A 213 -51.18 11.56 27.44
N PRO A 214 -50.98 11.95 28.71
CA PRO A 214 -52.02 11.90 29.74
C PRO A 214 -53.26 12.70 29.31
N THR A 215 -54.36 11.98 29.08
CA THR A 215 -55.63 12.53 28.56
C THR A 215 -56.76 12.13 29.49
N ASN A 216 -57.64 13.08 29.84
CA ASN A 216 -58.78 12.83 30.71
C ASN A 216 -60.00 12.36 29.89
N TYR A 217 -60.74 11.41 30.47
CA TYR A 217 -61.95 10.80 29.92
C TYR A 217 -63.05 10.83 30.98
N THR A 218 -64.20 11.39 30.66
CA THR A 218 -65.38 11.41 31.53
C THR A 218 -66.24 10.18 31.25
N ILE A 219 -66.10 9.16 32.10
CA ILE A 219 -66.88 7.92 32.03
C ILE A 219 -68.23 8.17 32.70
N THR A 220 -69.32 8.00 31.95
CA THR A 220 -70.70 8.21 32.42
C THR A 220 -71.46 6.90 32.41
N ALA A 221 -71.96 6.50 33.58
CA ALA A 221 -72.91 5.40 33.75
C ALA A 221 -74.34 5.94 33.79
N SER A 222 -75.28 5.26 33.14
CA SER A 222 -76.66 5.74 32.99
C SER A 222 -77.69 4.62 32.94
N ASN A 223 -78.92 4.95 33.35
CA ASN A 223 -80.14 4.24 32.99
C ASN A 223 -81.28 5.24 32.73
N ALA A 224 -82.50 4.75 32.47
CA ALA A 224 -83.67 5.58 32.15
C ALA A 224 -84.13 6.54 33.27
N PHE A 225 -83.55 6.45 34.48
CA PHE A 225 -83.95 7.19 35.68
C PHE A 225 -82.83 8.08 36.26
N GLY A 226 -81.62 8.04 35.69
CA GLY A 226 -80.52 8.90 36.12
C GLY A 226 -79.15 8.48 35.57
N SER A 227 -78.14 9.29 35.86
CA SER A 227 -76.75 9.05 35.49
C SER A 227 -75.77 9.56 36.55
N THR A 228 -74.56 9.04 36.50
CA THR A 228 -73.42 9.49 37.31
C THR A 228 -72.14 9.38 36.47
N SER A 229 -71.16 10.23 36.76
CA SER A 229 -69.94 10.33 35.95
C SER A 229 -68.70 10.42 36.82
N THR A 230 -67.59 9.86 36.33
CA THR A 230 -66.26 9.96 36.95
C THR A 230 -65.20 10.23 35.89
N ILE A 231 -64.09 10.88 36.29
CA ILE A 231 -63.00 11.20 35.38
C ILE A 231 -61.86 10.20 35.60
N ILE A 232 -61.34 9.65 34.50
CA ILE A 232 -60.10 8.86 34.49
C ILE A 232 -59.08 9.49 33.56
N THR A 233 -57.79 9.47 33.93
CA THR A 233 -56.69 9.89 33.05
C THR A 233 -56.03 8.66 32.46
N ILE A 234 -55.99 8.55 31.14
CA ILE A 234 -55.27 7.47 30.43
C ILE A 234 -54.01 8.04 29.77
N THR A 235 -52.90 7.35 29.96
CA THR A 235 -51.63 7.56 29.24
C THR A 235 -51.24 6.27 28.54
N VAL A 236 -50.77 6.34 27.30
CA VAL A 236 -50.26 5.17 26.55
C VAL A 236 -48.82 5.44 26.13
N ASN A 237 -47.88 4.84 26.85
CA ASN A 237 -46.45 4.90 26.57
C ASN A 237 -46.05 3.90 25.49
N ILE A 238 -44.85 4.05 24.92
CA ILE A 238 -44.28 3.07 24.00
C ILE A 238 -43.46 2.03 24.79
N ALA A 239 -43.32 0.81 24.28
CA ALA A 239 -42.38 -0.15 24.87
C ALA A 239 -40.94 0.29 24.53
N PRO A 240 -39.98 0.24 25.48
CA PRO A 240 -38.57 0.49 25.16
C PRO A 240 -38.05 -0.55 24.16
N PRO A 241 -37.06 -0.22 23.30
CA PRO A 241 -36.51 -1.18 22.37
C PRO A 241 -35.76 -2.29 23.11
N SER A 242 -35.76 -3.49 22.54
CA SER A 242 -35.24 -4.71 23.17
C SER A 242 -34.53 -5.61 22.15
N ALA A 243 -33.79 -6.61 22.64
CA ALA A 243 -33.07 -7.60 21.83
C ALA A 243 -32.17 -7.04 20.71
N LEU A 244 -31.61 -5.83 20.89
CA LEU A 244 -30.63 -5.24 19.96
C LEU A 244 -29.40 -6.15 19.85
N ASN A 245 -29.05 -6.53 18.63
CA ASN A 245 -27.93 -7.42 18.32
C ASN A 245 -27.35 -7.12 16.94
N TYR A 246 -26.01 -7.09 16.85
CA TYR A 246 -25.25 -6.95 15.61
C TYR A 246 -24.53 -8.27 15.30
N ALA A 247 -25.20 -9.14 14.54
CA ALA A 247 -24.61 -10.40 14.11
C ALA A 247 -23.34 -10.17 13.28
N GLY A 248 -22.30 -10.98 13.52
CA GLY A 248 -21.03 -10.92 12.79
C GLY A 248 -19.95 -10.02 13.40
N SER A 249 -20.19 -9.36 14.54
CA SER A 249 -19.12 -8.68 15.29
C SER A 249 -18.19 -9.73 15.95
N PRO A 250 -16.86 -9.53 16.01
CA PRO A 250 -16.08 -8.35 15.62
C PRO A 250 -15.99 -8.16 14.10
N PHE A 251 -16.19 -6.92 13.64
CA PHE A 251 -16.11 -6.56 12.23
C PHE A 251 -14.68 -6.15 11.84
N VAL A 252 -14.23 -6.64 10.68
CA VAL A 252 -12.96 -6.25 10.07
C VAL A 252 -13.25 -5.78 8.64
N PHE A 253 -12.87 -4.54 8.35
CA PHE A 253 -13.04 -3.91 7.05
C PHE A 253 -11.69 -3.59 6.42
N THR A 254 -11.68 -3.44 5.10
CA THR A 254 -10.55 -2.91 4.35
C THR A 254 -10.79 -1.43 4.04
N GLN A 255 -9.77 -0.61 4.19
CA GLN A 255 -9.81 0.81 3.84
C GLN A 255 -10.22 0.99 2.38
N ASP A 256 -11.02 2.03 2.11
CA ASP A 256 -11.55 2.42 0.80
C ASP A 256 -12.45 1.38 0.10
N ALA A 257 -12.74 0.25 0.75
CA ALA A 257 -13.69 -0.75 0.29
C ALA A 257 -15.08 -0.54 0.92
N THR A 258 -16.09 -0.26 0.09
CA THR A 258 -17.48 -0.08 0.54
C THR A 258 -18.00 -1.33 1.24
N ILE A 259 -18.52 -1.19 2.46
CA ILE A 259 -19.00 -2.32 3.24
C ILE A 259 -20.41 -2.75 2.79
N ALA A 260 -20.71 -4.05 2.91
CA ALA A 260 -22.08 -4.51 2.93
C ALA A 260 -22.79 -3.91 4.16
N ALA A 261 -23.98 -3.33 3.98
CA ALA A 261 -24.70 -2.66 5.06
C ALA A 261 -25.08 -3.65 6.19
N ILE A 262 -24.62 -3.37 7.41
CA ILE A 262 -24.84 -4.22 8.58
C ILE A 262 -26.19 -3.84 9.19
N HIS A 263 -27.16 -4.73 9.01
CA HIS A 263 -28.50 -4.59 9.55
C HIS A 263 -28.55 -5.25 10.94
N PRO A 264 -28.80 -4.50 12.03
CA PRO A 264 -29.04 -5.11 13.33
C PRO A 264 -30.42 -5.78 13.40
N THR A 265 -30.57 -6.69 14.36
CA THR A 265 -31.87 -7.20 14.80
C THR A 265 -32.26 -6.50 16.10
N TYR A 266 -33.52 -6.08 16.25
CA TYR A 266 -34.11 -5.58 17.50
C TYR A 266 -35.64 -5.77 17.50
N THR A 267 -36.26 -5.66 18.67
CA THR A 267 -37.72 -5.72 18.87
C THR A 267 -38.26 -4.44 19.52
N GLY A 268 -39.49 -4.06 19.15
CA GLY A 268 -40.09 -2.78 19.52
C GLY A 268 -39.70 -1.64 18.57
N THR A 269 -40.28 -0.45 18.78
CA THR A 269 -40.10 0.70 17.90
C THR A 269 -38.87 1.51 18.31
N VAL A 270 -37.93 1.69 17.39
CA VAL A 270 -36.77 2.58 17.58
C VAL A 270 -37.07 3.94 16.94
N THR A 271 -36.72 5.04 17.63
CA THR A 271 -36.85 6.41 17.11
C THR A 271 -35.53 7.17 17.10
N ALA A 272 -34.49 6.66 17.77
CA ALA A 272 -33.13 7.19 17.71
C ALA A 272 -32.08 6.07 17.84
N CYS A 273 -30.98 6.20 17.12
CA CYS A 273 -29.81 5.32 17.13
C CYS A 273 -28.54 6.17 17.25
N ASN A 274 -27.66 5.83 18.19
CA ASN A 274 -26.42 6.58 18.43
C ASN A 274 -25.26 5.64 18.84
N SER A 275 -24.02 6.00 18.49
CA SER A 275 -22.81 5.36 19.03
C SER A 275 -22.20 6.21 20.16
N ASP A 276 -21.63 5.55 21.17
CA ASP A 276 -20.95 6.20 22.30
C ASP A 276 -19.75 7.08 21.89
N ILE A 277 -19.03 6.66 20.85
CA ILE A 277 -18.00 7.43 20.15
C ILE A 277 -18.24 7.43 18.63
N PRO A 278 -17.74 8.43 17.87
CA PRO A 278 -17.95 8.48 16.41
C PRO A 278 -17.37 7.25 15.69
N LEU A 279 -18.17 6.67 14.78
CA LEU A 279 -17.75 5.55 13.93
C LEU A 279 -16.51 5.90 13.07
N PRO A 280 -15.74 4.91 12.59
CA PRO A 280 -14.59 5.14 11.73
C PRO A 280 -14.95 6.01 10.52
N ALA A 281 -14.08 6.97 10.16
CA ALA A 281 -14.37 7.96 9.15
C ALA A 281 -14.78 7.32 7.80
N GLY A 282 -15.92 7.75 7.27
CA GLY A 282 -16.54 7.16 6.06
C GLY A 282 -17.59 6.08 6.34
N LEU A 283 -17.74 5.59 7.58
CA LEU A 283 -18.91 4.83 8.03
C LEU A 283 -19.97 5.75 8.66
N THR A 284 -21.23 5.35 8.53
CA THR A 284 -22.41 6.06 9.05
C THR A 284 -23.34 5.10 9.79
N LEU A 285 -24.09 5.63 10.76
CA LEU A 285 -25.14 4.93 11.50
C LEU A 285 -26.51 5.51 11.12
N GLY A 286 -27.42 4.68 10.63
CA GLY A 286 -28.80 5.07 10.35
C GLY A 286 -29.54 5.46 11.62
N THR A 287 -29.92 6.72 11.75
CA THR A 287 -30.41 7.32 13.02
C THR A 287 -31.75 6.78 13.53
N THR A 288 -32.50 6.02 12.73
CA THR A 288 -33.76 5.37 13.13
C THR A 288 -33.78 3.86 12.86
N THR A 289 -32.90 3.37 11.98
CA THR A 289 -32.81 1.96 11.57
C THR A 289 -31.65 1.22 12.23
N CYS A 290 -30.71 1.94 12.85
CA CYS A 290 -29.47 1.45 13.45
C CYS A 290 -28.54 0.71 12.46
N VAL A 291 -28.79 0.78 11.15
CA VAL A 291 -27.95 0.16 10.11
C VAL A 291 -26.60 0.85 10.02
N ILE A 292 -25.49 0.10 9.96
CA ILE A 292 -24.15 0.64 9.74
C ILE A 292 -23.76 0.44 8.27
N SER A 293 -23.35 1.52 7.59
CA SER A 293 -23.04 1.49 6.15
C SER A 293 -22.02 2.56 5.76
N GLY A 294 -21.35 2.39 4.61
CA GLY A 294 -20.41 3.38 4.05
C GLY A 294 -19.12 2.75 3.53
N THR A 295 -18.06 3.56 3.48
CA THR A 295 -16.74 3.20 2.94
C THR A 295 -15.67 3.76 3.89
N PRO A 296 -15.06 2.94 4.76
CA PRO A 296 -14.13 3.42 5.77
C PRO A 296 -12.82 3.89 5.12
N ASN A 297 -12.48 5.17 5.26
CA ASN A 297 -11.36 5.82 4.55
C ASN A 297 -10.11 6.04 5.44
N THR A 298 -10.18 5.68 6.72
CA THR A 298 -9.10 5.87 7.69
C THR A 298 -8.81 4.55 8.41
N ILE A 299 -7.54 4.14 8.45
CA ILE A 299 -7.11 2.93 9.17
C ILE A 299 -7.34 3.05 10.68
N GLN A 300 -7.71 1.94 11.32
CA GLN A 300 -8.02 1.93 12.75
C GLN A 300 -7.81 0.54 13.38
N PRO A 301 -7.09 0.43 14.52
CA PRO A 301 -6.98 -0.82 15.26
C PRO A 301 -8.34 -1.21 15.87
N ALA A 302 -8.46 -2.48 16.29
CA ALA A 302 -9.68 -3.05 16.87
C ALA A 302 -10.22 -2.18 18.02
N THR A 303 -11.30 -1.44 17.75
CA THR A 303 -11.90 -0.45 18.65
C THR A 303 -13.32 -0.87 19.01
N HIS A 304 -13.68 -0.69 20.27
CA HIS A 304 -15.01 -1.02 20.79
C HIS A 304 -15.95 0.17 20.67
N TYR A 305 -17.20 -0.12 20.31
CA TYR A 305 -18.29 0.83 20.16
C TYR A 305 -19.53 0.26 20.85
N ASN A 306 -20.25 1.08 21.60
CA ASN A 306 -21.52 0.70 22.24
C ASN A 306 -22.69 1.36 21.49
N ILE A 307 -23.28 0.65 20.54
CA ILE A 307 -24.37 1.20 19.72
C ILE A 307 -25.66 1.11 20.53
N THR A 308 -26.37 2.23 20.65
CA THR A 308 -27.58 2.38 21.47
C THR A 308 -28.78 2.68 20.60
N ALA A 309 -29.81 1.85 20.70
CA ALA A 309 -31.14 2.08 20.12
C ALA A 309 -32.09 2.58 21.21
N SER A 310 -32.88 3.62 20.93
CA SER A 310 -33.75 4.24 21.93
C SER A 310 -35.08 4.76 21.37
N ASN A 311 -36.01 4.99 22.29
CA ASN A 311 -37.23 5.77 22.08
C ASN A 311 -37.59 6.55 23.36
N ALA A 312 -38.73 7.24 23.35
CA ALA A 312 -39.18 8.09 24.46
C ALA A 312 -39.42 7.37 25.81
N SER A 313 -39.39 6.04 25.86
CA SER A 313 -39.62 5.25 27.08
C SER A 313 -38.43 4.36 27.48
N GLY A 314 -37.30 4.43 26.76
CA GLY A 314 -36.05 3.79 27.18
C GLY A 314 -35.09 3.48 26.04
N SER A 315 -34.01 2.77 26.37
CA SER A 315 -32.96 2.38 25.43
C SER A 315 -32.38 1.00 25.74
N ILE A 316 -31.73 0.43 24.74
CA ILE A 316 -30.88 -0.76 24.85
C ILE A 316 -29.59 -0.51 24.06
N SER A 317 -28.46 -1.01 24.56
CA SER A 317 -27.16 -0.90 23.90
C SER A 317 -26.55 -2.26 23.63
N PHE A 318 -25.78 -2.38 22.55
CA PHE A 318 -25.06 -3.58 22.18
C PHE A 318 -23.61 -3.23 21.81
N PRO A 319 -22.60 -3.89 22.42
CA PRO A 319 -21.20 -3.66 22.09
C PRO A 319 -20.83 -4.35 20.78
N ILE A 320 -20.12 -3.61 19.91
CA ILE A 320 -19.48 -4.14 18.70
C ILE A 320 -17.99 -3.76 18.72
N THR A 321 -17.18 -4.53 18.00
CA THR A 321 -15.78 -4.16 17.72
C THR A 321 -15.62 -3.94 16.22
N ILE A 322 -14.90 -2.89 15.83
CA ILE A 322 -14.56 -2.59 14.42
C ILE A 322 -13.05 -2.44 14.29
N THR A 323 -12.48 -3.04 13.24
CA THR A 323 -11.10 -2.83 12.78
C THR A 323 -11.13 -2.36 11.33
N VAL A 324 -10.31 -1.39 10.95
CA VAL A 324 -10.11 -0.97 9.55
C VAL A 324 -8.66 -1.20 9.17
N ASN A 325 -8.43 -2.25 8.38
CA ASN A 325 -7.13 -2.61 7.85
C ASN A 325 -6.79 -1.79 6.61
N LEU A 326 -5.51 -1.50 6.40
CA LEU A 326 -5.01 -0.86 5.18
C LEU A 326 -5.29 -1.75 3.94
N ALA A 327 -5.67 -1.15 2.81
CA ALA A 327 -5.86 -1.89 1.57
C ALA A 327 -4.54 -2.51 1.05
N PRO A 328 -4.55 -3.73 0.51
CA PRO A 328 -3.37 -4.29 -0.15
C PRO A 328 -3.01 -3.45 -1.40
N PRO A 329 -1.73 -3.29 -1.76
CA PRO A 329 -1.37 -2.50 -2.94
C PRO A 329 -1.84 -3.18 -4.22
N SER A 330 -2.18 -2.41 -5.25
CA SER A 330 -2.75 -2.89 -6.50
C SER A 330 -2.23 -2.13 -7.73
N ALA A 331 -2.50 -2.65 -8.93
CA ALA A 331 -2.18 -2.01 -10.22
C ALA A 331 -0.70 -1.63 -10.44
N LEU A 332 0.23 -2.36 -9.84
CA LEU A 332 1.67 -2.14 -10.03
C LEU A 332 2.06 -2.30 -11.51
N SER A 333 2.69 -1.27 -12.07
CA SER A 333 3.10 -1.23 -13.47
C SER A 333 4.29 -0.28 -13.68
N TYR A 334 5.13 -0.57 -14.66
CA TYR A 334 6.25 0.30 -15.05
C TYR A 334 6.06 0.79 -16.49
N ALA A 335 6.00 2.10 -16.69
CA ALA A 335 6.08 2.67 -18.02
C ALA A 335 7.48 2.44 -18.61
N GLY A 336 7.56 1.96 -19.85
CA GLY A 336 8.83 1.76 -20.57
C GLY A 336 9.46 0.37 -20.48
N THR A 337 8.83 -0.62 -19.82
CA THR A 337 9.21 -2.03 -20.01
C THR A 337 8.80 -2.51 -21.41
N PRO A 338 9.62 -3.29 -22.15
CA PRO A 338 10.93 -3.82 -21.79
C PRO A 338 12.05 -2.75 -21.82
N PHE A 339 12.81 -2.68 -20.73
CA PHE A 339 13.89 -1.72 -20.58
C PHE A 339 15.16 -2.17 -21.31
N THR A 340 15.81 -1.22 -21.99
CA THR A 340 17.15 -1.39 -22.56
C THR A 340 18.05 -0.30 -21.98
N PHE A 341 19.11 -0.71 -21.28
CA PHE A 341 20.08 0.19 -20.66
C PHE A 341 21.48 -0.01 -21.25
N THR A 342 22.34 0.99 -21.04
CA THR A 342 23.74 0.99 -21.51
C THR A 342 24.67 0.85 -20.32
N GLN A 343 25.62 -0.09 -20.38
CA GLN A 343 26.61 -0.32 -19.34
C GLN A 343 27.38 0.97 -19.01
N GLY A 344 27.50 1.29 -17.73
CA GLY A 344 28.20 2.49 -17.24
C GLY A 344 27.42 3.81 -17.38
N ALA A 345 26.25 3.82 -18.03
CA ALA A 345 25.38 5.00 -18.09
C ALA A 345 24.31 4.95 -16.98
N THR A 346 24.22 6.01 -16.18
CA THR A 346 23.18 6.12 -15.13
C THR A 346 21.80 6.16 -15.78
N ILE A 347 20.88 5.31 -15.32
CA ILE A 347 19.53 5.24 -15.88
C ILE A 347 18.67 6.41 -15.40
N THR A 348 17.74 6.86 -16.23
CA THR A 348 16.58 7.60 -15.73
C THR A 348 15.78 6.69 -14.82
N THR A 349 15.52 7.13 -13.58
CA THR A 349 14.78 6.33 -12.59
C THR A 349 13.45 5.84 -13.14
N ALA A 350 13.27 4.52 -13.20
CA ALA A 350 12.02 3.88 -13.60
C ALA A 350 11.07 3.89 -12.39
N THR A 351 10.29 4.96 -12.29
CA THR A 351 9.21 5.11 -11.29
C THR A 351 7.97 4.35 -11.74
N PRO A 352 7.46 3.38 -10.95
CA PRO A 352 6.23 2.68 -11.29
C PRO A 352 4.98 3.50 -10.95
N SER A 353 3.86 3.12 -11.56
CA SER A 353 2.52 3.41 -11.04
C SER A 353 2.08 2.28 -10.10
N VAL A 354 1.48 2.62 -8.97
CA VAL A 354 0.90 1.67 -8.00
C VAL A 354 -0.21 2.39 -7.23
N THR A 355 -1.27 1.66 -6.86
CA THR A 355 -2.39 2.14 -6.06
C THR A 355 -2.34 1.54 -4.65
N GLY A 356 -2.67 2.34 -3.63
CA GLY A 356 -2.56 1.96 -2.23
C GLY A 356 -1.14 2.16 -1.66
N THR A 357 -0.99 1.97 -0.34
CA THR A 357 0.28 2.23 0.36
C THR A 357 1.17 0.98 0.39
N VAL A 358 2.35 1.09 -0.24
CA VAL A 358 3.41 0.08 -0.22
C VAL A 358 4.33 0.30 1.00
N THR A 359 4.68 -0.77 1.70
CA THR A 359 5.64 -0.75 2.83
C THR A 359 6.84 -1.67 2.63
N SER A 360 6.80 -2.58 1.66
CA SER A 360 7.94 -3.40 1.23
C SER A 360 7.83 -3.70 -0.27
N CYS A 361 8.93 -3.52 -1.01
CA CYS A 361 9.00 -3.77 -2.45
C CYS A 361 10.33 -4.41 -2.87
N ASN A 362 10.24 -5.52 -3.60
CA ASN A 362 11.37 -6.39 -3.93
C ASN A 362 11.22 -6.98 -5.35
N SER A 363 12.34 -7.34 -5.97
CA SER A 363 12.36 -8.24 -7.13
C SER A 363 12.52 -9.71 -6.69
N ASP A 364 12.04 -10.63 -7.50
CA ASP A 364 12.17 -12.09 -7.35
C ASP A 364 13.63 -12.58 -7.44
N ILE A 365 14.40 -12.01 -8.36
CA ILE A 365 15.85 -12.22 -8.50
C ILE A 365 16.59 -10.87 -8.37
N PRO A 366 17.88 -10.85 -7.98
CA PRO A 366 18.66 -9.62 -7.88
C PRO A 366 18.73 -8.89 -9.23
N LEU A 367 18.45 -7.58 -9.23
CA LEU A 367 18.57 -6.70 -10.40
C LEU A 367 20.01 -6.68 -10.97
N PRO A 368 20.19 -6.26 -12.24
CA PRO A 368 21.52 -6.16 -12.87
C PRO A 368 22.49 -5.36 -12.00
N ALA A 369 23.74 -5.81 -11.88
CA ALA A 369 24.70 -5.23 -10.94
C ALA A 369 24.84 -3.70 -11.14
N GLY A 370 24.70 -2.94 -10.06
CA GLY A 370 24.71 -1.47 -10.09
C GLY A 370 23.33 -0.81 -10.28
N LEU A 371 22.27 -1.58 -10.51
CA LEU A 371 20.88 -1.16 -10.31
C LEU A 371 20.36 -1.58 -8.92
N GLY A 372 19.41 -0.82 -8.40
CA GLY A 372 18.69 -1.13 -7.16
C GLY A 372 17.23 -0.72 -7.23
N ILE A 373 16.41 -1.29 -6.34
CA ILE A 373 14.99 -0.95 -6.17
C ILE A 373 14.76 -0.28 -4.81
N ASN A 374 13.96 0.78 -4.79
CA ASN A 374 13.54 1.42 -3.55
C ASN A 374 12.47 0.56 -2.84
N GLY A 375 12.76 0.17 -1.59
CA GLY A 375 11.92 -0.74 -0.81
C GLY A 375 10.54 -0.24 -0.41
N THR A 376 10.19 1.04 -0.63
CA THR A 376 8.84 1.57 -0.34
C THR A 376 8.17 2.25 -1.55
N THR A 377 8.92 2.83 -2.48
CA THR A 377 8.36 3.44 -3.70
C THR A 377 8.42 2.55 -4.93
N CYS A 378 9.08 1.37 -4.83
CA CYS A 378 9.38 0.47 -5.94
C CYS A 378 10.21 1.10 -7.09
N ALA A 379 10.67 2.35 -6.98
CA ALA A 379 11.42 3.01 -8.03
C ALA A 379 12.78 2.31 -8.28
N ILE A 380 13.09 2.01 -9.54
CA ILE A 380 14.35 1.35 -9.94
C ILE A 380 15.32 2.40 -10.46
N SER A 381 16.54 2.45 -9.93
CA SER A 381 17.57 3.44 -10.29
C SER A 381 18.99 2.85 -10.19
N GLY A 382 19.98 3.59 -10.69
CA GLY A 382 21.39 3.24 -10.60
C GLY A 382 22.14 3.32 -11.94
N THR A 383 23.26 2.61 -12.02
CA THR A 383 24.18 2.61 -13.16
C THR A 383 24.63 1.16 -13.39
N PRO A 384 24.14 0.45 -14.42
CA PRO A 384 24.42 -0.97 -14.58
C PRO A 384 25.88 -1.20 -14.99
N THR A 385 26.59 -2.05 -14.27
CA THR A 385 28.04 -2.28 -14.42
C THR A 385 28.37 -3.54 -15.24
N THR A 386 27.41 -4.44 -15.43
CA THR A 386 27.55 -5.70 -16.19
C THR A 386 26.55 -5.78 -17.34
N THR A 387 26.97 -6.24 -18.51
CA THR A 387 26.05 -6.54 -19.62
C THR A 387 25.18 -7.77 -19.34
N GLN A 388 23.98 -7.80 -19.92
CA GLN A 388 23.00 -8.85 -19.70
C GLN A 388 21.99 -8.91 -20.85
N SER A 389 21.74 -10.12 -21.37
CA SER A 389 20.64 -10.40 -22.31
C SER A 389 19.28 -10.21 -21.65
N ALA A 390 18.26 -9.84 -22.43
CA ALA A 390 16.88 -9.63 -21.98
C ALA A 390 16.44 -10.67 -20.93
N THR A 391 16.29 -10.21 -19.69
CA THR A 391 15.95 -11.04 -18.52
C THR A 391 14.70 -10.47 -17.88
N ASN A 392 13.76 -11.34 -17.51
CA ASN A 392 12.51 -10.95 -16.86
C ASN A 392 12.67 -10.94 -15.34
N TYR A 393 12.05 -9.95 -14.69
CA TYR A 393 12.05 -9.73 -13.26
C TYR A 393 10.62 -9.51 -12.78
N THR A 394 10.19 -10.26 -11.78
CA THR A 394 8.88 -10.09 -11.14
C THR A 394 9.05 -9.15 -9.95
N ILE A 395 8.59 -7.91 -10.09
CA ILE A 395 8.60 -6.95 -8.99
C ILE A 395 7.32 -7.13 -8.18
N THR A 396 7.46 -7.27 -6.87
CA THR A 396 6.33 -7.41 -5.92
C THR A 396 6.30 -6.21 -4.98
N ALA A 397 5.16 -5.53 -4.93
CA ALA A 397 4.86 -4.43 -4.00
C ALA A 397 3.85 -4.92 -2.95
N SER A 398 4.14 -4.68 -1.67
CA SER A 398 3.41 -5.29 -0.57
C SER A 398 3.23 -4.37 0.64
N ASN A 399 2.23 -4.71 1.46
CA ASN A 399 2.11 -4.26 2.84
C ASN A 399 1.60 -5.41 3.73
N ALA A 400 1.37 -5.15 5.02
CA ALA A 400 0.97 -6.17 6.00
C ALA A 400 -0.34 -6.91 5.70
N TYR A 401 -1.14 -6.45 4.74
CA TYR A 401 -2.46 -7.01 4.39
C TYR A 401 -2.52 -7.60 2.98
N GLY A 402 -1.43 -7.55 2.20
CA GLY A 402 -1.32 -8.22 0.90
C GLY A 402 -0.33 -7.57 -0.06
N SER A 403 -0.34 -8.03 -1.31
CA SER A 403 0.64 -7.67 -2.33
C SER A 403 0.09 -7.74 -3.75
N THR A 404 0.66 -6.91 -4.64
CA THR A 404 0.53 -7.01 -6.10
C THR A 404 1.90 -7.23 -6.71
N ASN A 405 1.98 -7.79 -7.91
CA ASN A 405 3.22 -7.96 -8.64
C ASN A 405 3.05 -7.62 -10.13
N THR A 406 4.18 -7.41 -10.81
CA THR A 406 4.25 -7.12 -12.24
C THR A 406 5.58 -7.61 -12.81
N THR A 407 5.60 -8.05 -14.06
CA THR A 407 6.84 -8.52 -14.71
C THR A 407 7.40 -7.43 -15.61
N ILE A 408 8.66 -7.04 -15.38
CA ILE A 408 9.43 -6.20 -16.30
C ILE A 408 10.51 -7.03 -16.99
N SER A 409 11.00 -6.57 -18.14
CA SER A 409 12.19 -7.14 -18.78
C SER A 409 13.30 -6.09 -18.82
N ILE A 410 14.56 -6.51 -18.59
CA ILE A 410 15.73 -5.62 -18.64
C ILE A 410 16.81 -6.26 -19.51
N THR A 411 17.36 -5.47 -20.43
CA THR A 411 18.56 -5.76 -21.22
C THR A 411 19.64 -4.71 -20.89
N VAL A 412 20.90 -5.13 -20.74
CA VAL A 412 22.04 -4.20 -20.57
C VAL A 412 23.06 -4.45 -21.69
N ASN A 413 23.18 -3.47 -22.58
CA ASN A 413 24.10 -3.48 -23.72
C ASN A 413 25.44 -2.80 -23.37
N LEU A 414 26.49 -3.05 -24.17
CA LEU A 414 27.75 -2.30 -24.04
C LEU A 414 27.54 -0.80 -24.33
N ALA A 415 28.38 0.05 -23.75
CA ALA A 415 28.57 1.39 -24.28
C ALA A 415 29.40 1.34 -25.59
N PRO A 416 29.08 2.13 -26.63
CA PRO A 416 29.95 2.28 -27.79
C PRO A 416 31.38 2.70 -27.38
N PRO A 417 32.44 2.23 -28.06
CA PRO A 417 33.79 2.72 -27.78
C PRO A 417 33.92 4.17 -28.23
N THR A 418 34.75 4.96 -27.55
CA THR A 418 34.92 6.40 -27.81
C THR A 418 36.39 6.83 -27.71
N GLY A 419 36.74 7.99 -28.26
CA GLY A 419 38.05 8.62 -28.05
C GLY A 419 39.25 7.86 -28.64
N LEU A 420 39.05 7.09 -29.73
CA LEU A 420 40.16 6.43 -30.42
C LEU A 420 41.14 7.47 -31.00
N ALA A 421 42.39 7.45 -30.57
CA ALA A 421 43.43 8.35 -31.04
C ALA A 421 44.83 7.71 -30.98
N TYR A 422 45.71 8.11 -31.89
CA TYR A 422 47.13 7.77 -31.86
C TYR A 422 47.94 9.06 -31.64
N THR A 423 48.98 8.98 -30.82
CA THR A 423 49.86 10.11 -30.48
C THR A 423 51.32 9.71 -30.69
N PRO A 424 51.98 10.16 -31.78
CA PRO A 424 51.47 11.03 -32.85
C PRO A 424 50.46 10.33 -33.78
N SER A 425 49.66 11.11 -34.50
CA SER A 425 48.76 10.63 -35.57
C SER A 425 49.47 10.42 -36.92
N ALA A 426 50.68 10.96 -37.07
CA ALA A 426 51.59 10.64 -38.18
C ALA A 426 52.60 9.60 -37.70
N LEU A 427 52.40 8.35 -38.12
CA LEU A 427 53.25 7.22 -37.77
C LEU A 427 54.36 7.02 -38.81
N VAL A 428 55.58 6.86 -38.32
CA VAL A 428 56.77 6.60 -39.16
C VAL A 428 57.38 5.28 -38.74
N PHE A 429 57.47 4.34 -39.68
CA PHE A 429 58.18 3.08 -39.51
C PHE A 429 59.34 2.99 -40.52
N TYR A 430 60.21 1.99 -40.33
CA TYR A 430 61.37 1.74 -41.20
C TYR A 430 61.31 0.31 -41.74
N LYS A 431 61.60 0.13 -43.03
CA LYS A 431 61.62 -1.19 -43.67
C LYS A 431 62.62 -2.12 -42.96
N GLY A 432 62.17 -3.32 -42.59
CA GLY A 432 62.97 -4.33 -41.89
C GLY A 432 63.11 -4.13 -40.38
N VAL A 433 62.59 -3.04 -39.81
CA VAL A 433 62.66 -2.76 -38.37
C VAL A 433 61.31 -3.02 -37.70
N ALA A 434 61.31 -3.78 -36.61
CA ALA A 434 60.10 -4.01 -35.82
C ALA A 434 59.64 -2.72 -35.12
N GLY A 435 58.34 -2.42 -35.16
CA GLY A 435 57.75 -1.26 -34.50
C GLY A 435 56.31 -1.48 -34.07
N ALA A 436 55.81 -0.61 -33.19
CA ALA A 436 54.43 -0.61 -32.74
C ALA A 436 53.93 0.81 -32.44
N ALA A 437 52.61 1.00 -32.58
CA ALA A 437 51.89 2.20 -32.19
C ALA A 437 50.60 1.78 -31.47
N THR A 438 50.50 2.11 -30.18
CA THR A 438 49.34 1.81 -29.33
C THR A 438 48.45 3.04 -29.24
N PRO A 439 47.16 2.97 -29.61
CA PRO A 439 46.24 4.08 -29.46
C PRO A 439 45.71 4.19 -28.01
N THR A 440 45.17 5.36 -27.68
CA THR A 440 44.19 5.50 -26.58
C THR A 440 42.80 5.19 -27.12
N VAL A 441 41.98 4.48 -26.36
CA VAL A 441 40.54 4.27 -26.63
C VAL A 441 39.80 4.04 -25.31
N THR A 442 38.57 4.52 -25.21
CA THR A 442 37.71 4.42 -24.02
C THR A 442 36.55 3.46 -24.27
N GLY A 443 36.32 2.54 -23.33
CA GLY A 443 35.26 1.51 -23.42
C GLY A 443 35.73 0.19 -24.04
N THR A 444 34.88 -0.83 -23.97
CA THR A 444 35.20 -2.20 -24.42
C THR A 444 35.19 -2.28 -25.95
N VAL A 445 36.33 -2.58 -26.56
CA VAL A 445 36.47 -2.83 -28.00
C VAL A 445 36.48 -4.34 -28.27
N THR A 446 35.72 -4.80 -29.27
CA THR A 446 35.68 -6.21 -29.68
C THR A 446 36.07 -6.44 -31.14
N SER A 447 36.20 -5.38 -31.95
CA SER A 447 36.86 -5.43 -33.27
C SER A 447 37.59 -4.12 -33.56
N CYS A 448 38.72 -4.23 -34.25
CA CYS A 448 39.49 -3.11 -34.78
C CYS A 448 39.78 -3.40 -36.26
N ASN A 449 39.40 -2.49 -37.15
CA ASN A 449 39.54 -2.67 -38.60
C ASN A 449 40.05 -1.39 -39.26
N PRO A 450 41.06 -1.46 -40.15
CA PRO A 450 41.43 -0.35 -41.01
C PRO A 450 40.50 -0.29 -42.24
N ASN A 451 40.30 0.89 -42.82
CA ASN A 451 39.51 1.08 -44.05
C ASN A 451 40.14 0.43 -45.30
N VAL A 452 41.46 0.26 -45.31
CA VAL A 452 42.24 -0.44 -46.34
C VAL A 452 43.30 -1.32 -45.66
N ALA A 453 43.81 -2.34 -46.34
CA ALA A 453 44.85 -3.22 -45.78
C ALA A 453 46.09 -2.41 -45.34
N LEU A 454 46.58 -2.68 -44.12
CA LEU A 454 47.82 -2.08 -43.63
C LEU A 454 49.02 -2.49 -44.52
N PRO A 455 50.11 -1.70 -44.52
CA PRO A 455 51.30 -2.01 -45.30
C PRO A 455 51.87 -3.40 -44.98
N GLY A 456 52.45 -4.05 -45.98
CA GLY A 456 53.02 -5.40 -45.83
C GLY A 456 53.98 -5.51 -44.64
N GLY A 457 53.70 -6.44 -43.73
CA GLY A 457 54.46 -6.66 -42.50
C GLY A 457 53.94 -5.93 -41.26
N LEU A 458 52.95 -5.03 -41.38
CA LEU A 458 52.20 -4.47 -40.24
C LEU A 458 50.86 -5.18 -40.04
N THR A 459 50.44 -5.26 -38.78
CA THR A 459 49.18 -5.89 -38.33
C THR A 459 48.44 -4.98 -37.35
N LEU A 460 47.12 -5.17 -37.22
CA LEU A 460 46.27 -4.46 -36.25
C LEU A 460 45.70 -5.46 -35.25
N ASN A 461 45.89 -5.21 -33.95
CA ASN A 461 45.27 -6.01 -32.91
C ASN A 461 43.76 -5.74 -32.85
N ALA A 462 42.94 -6.79 -32.94
CA ALA A 462 41.48 -6.68 -33.04
C ALA A 462 40.76 -6.17 -31.78
N THR A 463 41.42 -6.12 -30.62
CA THR A 463 40.81 -5.71 -29.33
C THR A 463 41.49 -4.51 -28.67
N THR A 464 42.77 -4.24 -28.95
CA THR A 464 43.48 -3.05 -28.44
C THR A 464 43.68 -1.97 -29.50
N CYS A 465 43.39 -2.26 -30.77
CA CYS A 465 43.72 -1.44 -31.93
C CYS A 465 45.22 -1.10 -32.04
N THR A 466 46.12 -1.80 -31.35
CA THR A 466 47.58 -1.60 -31.50
C THR A 466 48.01 -2.00 -32.90
N ILE A 467 48.67 -1.08 -33.62
CA ILE A 467 49.36 -1.38 -34.88
C ILE A 467 50.74 -1.90 -34.52
N SER A 468 51.16 -3.06 -35.06
CA SER A 468 52.52 -3.60 -34.80
C SER A 468 53.01 -4.55 -35.88
N GLY A 469 54.33 -4.66 -36.02
CA GLY A 469 54.97 -5.61 -36.94
C GLY A 469 56.31 -5.10 -37.48
N THR A 470 56.80 -5.72 -38.55
CA THR A 470 58.06 -5.38 -39.22
C THR A 470 57.77 -5.11 -40.70
N PRO A 471 57.73 -3.84 -41.15
CA PRO A 471 57.36 -3.51 -42.53
C PRO A 471 58.33 -4.09 -43.56
N THR A 472 57.80 -4.72 -44.61
CA THR A 472 58.60 -5.37 -45.67
C THR A 472 58.72 -4.53 -46.94
N VAL A 473 57.89 -3.50 -47.11
CA VAL A 473 57.83 -2.62 -48.29
C VAL A 473 58.11 -1.17 -47.92
N PHE A 474 58.71 -0.40 -48.84
CA PHE A 474 58.74 1.06 -48.74
C PHE A 474 57.35 1.63 -49.04
N GLN A 475 56.97 2.71 -48.34
CA GLN A 475 55.70 3.40 -48.60
C GLN A 475 55.81 4.90 -48.32
N ALA A 476 55.38 5.72 -49.27
CA ALA A 476 55.10 7.14 -49.02
C ALA A 476 53.99 7.30 -47.97
N SER A 477 53.84 8.51 -47.41
CA SER A 477 52.78 8.79 -46.44
C SER A 477 51.40 8.55 -47.06
N ALA A 478 50.64 7.62 -46.47
CA ALA A 478 49.26 7.32 -46.87
C ALA A 478 48.33 7.33 -45.66
N ASN A 479 47.08 7.72 -45.85
CA ASN A 479 46.10 7.87 -44.78
C ASN A 479 45.31 6.57 -44.57
N TYR A 480 45.17 6.16 -43.30
CA TYR A 480 44.39 5.01 -42.86
C TYR A 480 43.38 5.47 -41.82
N THR A 481 42.10 5.16 -42.04
CA THR A 481 41.06 5.33 -41.03
C THR A 481 40.92 4.01 -40.28
N ILE A 482 41.23 4.03 -38.99
CA ILE A 482 41.07 2.89 -38.09
C ILE A 482 39.75 3.04 -37.35
N THR A 483 38.91 2.00 -37.38
CA THR A 483 37.64 1.92 -36.68
C THR A 483 37.73 0.92 -35.54
N ALA A 484 37.39 1.34 -34.32
CA ALA A 484 37.20 0.49 -33.15
C ALA A 484 35.69 0.31 -32.90
N SER A 485 35.23 -0.92 -32.74
CA SER A 485 33.80 -1.23 -32.60
C SER A 485 33.50 -2.28 -31.53
N ASN A 486 32.23 -2.31 -31.12
CA ASN A 486 31.61 -3.39 -30.37
C ASN A 486 30.15 -3.60 -30.81
N SER A 487 29.40 -4.45 -30.10
CA SER A 487 27.99 -4.77 -30.40
C SER A 487 27.04 -3.57 -30.45
N SER A 488 27.42 -2.43 -29.87
CA SER A 488 26.54 -1.28 -29.62
C SER A 488 26.94 -0.03 -30.39
N GLY A 489 28.11 -0.02 -31.03
CA GLY A 489 28.55 1.10 -31.88
C GLY A 489 30.04 1.06 -32.21
N ASN A 490 30.54 2.18 -32.75
CA ASN A 490 31.94 2.33 -33.13
C ASN A 490 32.42 3.78 -32.99
N THR A 491 33.74 3.93 -32.96
CA THR A 491 34.47 5.20 -33.11
C THR A 491 35.60 4.98 -34.11
N ASN A 492 36.03 6.03 -34.80
CA ASN A 492 37.11 5.94 -35.77
C ASN A 492 38.04 7.15 -35.69
N THR A 493 39.25 6.98 -36.23
CA THR A 493 40.27 8.02 -36.29
C THR A 493 41.12 7.83 -37.54
N THR A 494 41.64 8.93 -38.11
CA THR A 494 42.49 8.88 -39.30
C THR A 494 43.93 9.21 -38.93
N ILE A 495 44.83 8.30 -39.26
CA ILE A 495 46.28 8.41 -39.10
C ILE A 495 46.95 8.44 -40.48
N SER A 496 48.15 8.99 -40.56
CA SER A 496 49.03 8.77 -41.71
C SER A 496 50.13 7.76 -41.34
N ILE A 497 50.46 6.87 -42.28
CA ILE A 497 51.56 5.89 -42.12
C ILE A 497 52.53 6.09 -43.28
N MET A 498 53.80 6.38 -42.93
CA MET A 498 54.93 6.39 -43.84
C MET A 498 55.91 5.26 -43.45
N ILE A 499 56.46 4.56 -44.45
CA ILE A 499 57.52 3.57 -44.24
C ILE A 499 58.73 3.97 -45.07
N PHE A 500 59.76 4.49 -44.40
CA PHE A 500 61.06 4.72 -45.03
C PHE A 500 61.75 3.40 -45.39
N GLY A 501 62.83 3.49 -46.18
CA GLY A 501 63.75 2.37 -46.40
C GLY A 501 64.54 2.02 -45.12
N THR A 502 65.79 1.60 -45.30
CA THR A 502 66.74 1.54 -44.19
C THR A 502 66.86 2.93 -43.54
N PRO A 503 66.86 3.04 -42.19
CA PRO A 503 67.18 4.32 -41.55
C PRO A 503 68.59 4.77 -41.99
N PRO A 504 68.84 6.08 -42.20
CA PRO A 504 70.17 6.57 -42.52
C PRO A 504 71.16 6.17 -41.42
N MET A 505 72.44 6.04 -41.75
CA MET A 505 73.46 5.87 -40.70
C MET A 505 73.56 7.16 -39.86
N LYS A 506 73.86 7.02 -38.57
CA LYS A 506 74.17 8.18 -37.73
C LYS A 506 75.50 8.79 -38.15
N THR A 507 75.59 10.10 -38.12
CA THR A 507 76.86 10.85 -38.23
C THR A 507 77.78 10.67 -37.01
N MET A 508 77.33 9.94 -35.98
CA MET A 508 78.02 9.63 -34.71
C MET A 508 78.37 10.83 -33.82
N GLN A 509 78.17 12.06 -34.28
CA GLN A 509 78.34 13.28 -33.49
C GLN A 509 77.51 13.21 -32.20
N THR A 510 78.12 13.45 -31.04
CA THR A 510 77.42 13.60 -29.75
C THR A 510 77.29 15.04 -29.29
N ASN A 511 78.10 15.94 -29.85
CA ASN A 511 78.13 17.36 -29.50
C ASN A 511 77.15 18.17 -30.36
N CYS A 512 76.63 19.26 -29.81
CA CYS A 512 75.96 20.31 -30.54
C CYS A 512 76.78 21.60 -30.51
N TRP A 513 76.30 22.62 -31.21
CA TRP A 513 76.90 23.95 -31.25
C TRP A 513 75.88 25.06 -30.95
N ASP A 514 76.32 26.09 -30.25
CA ASP A 514 75.51 27.29 -30.00
C ASP A 514 75.48 28.24 -31.22
N ALA A 515 74.72 29.34 -31.11
CA ALA A 515 74.61 30.34 -32.17
C ALA A 515 75.90 31.15 -32.44
N ALA A 516 76.95 31.00 -31.61
CA ALA A 516 78.28 31.59 -31.80
C ALA A 516 79.31 30.56 -32.32
N GLY A 517 78.93 29.29 -32.49
CA GLY A 517 79.83 28.21 -32.89
C GLY A 517 80.62 27.58 -31.73
N THR A 518 80.25 27.84 -30.47
CA THR A 518 80.80 27.16 -29.29
C THR A 518 80.17 25.78 -29.12
N ILE A 519 80.91 24.81 -28.58
CA ILE A 519 80.39 23.45 -28.34
C ILE A 519 79.40 23.44 -27.17
N ASP A 520 78.15 23.07 -27.43
CA ASP A 520 77.18 22.61 -26.43
C ASP A 520 77.23 21.08 -26.33
N ALA A 521 78.08 20.58 -25.43
CA ALA A 521 78.24 19.15 -25.14
C ALA A 521 77.02 18.53 -24.43
N THR A 522 76.00 19.33 -24.08
CA THR A 522 74.75 18.87 -23.45
C THR A 522 73.57 18.85 -24.42
N CYS A 523 73.71 19.52 -25.57
CA CYS A 523 72.66 19.73 -26.58
C CYS A 523 71.35 20.34 -26.02
N VAL A 524 71.32 20.91 -24.81
CA VAL A 524 70.06 21.42 -24.21
C VAL A 524 69.62 22.75 -24.80
N THR A 525 70.55 23.56 -25.33
CA THR A 525 70.26 24.90 -25.85
C THR A 525 69.19 24.91 -26.97
N ALA A 526 68.50 26.04 -27.12
CA ALA A 526 67.52 26.24 -28.18
C ALA A 526 68.16 26.20 -29.58
N SER A 527 69.39 26.73 -29.71
CA SER A 527 70.23 26.63 -30.92
C SER A 527 70.55 25.19 -31.31
N SER A 528 70.61 24.26 -30.36
CA SER A 528 70.84 22.83 -30.61
C SER A 528 69.60 22.09 -31.15
N ALA A 529 68.44 22.74 -31.24
CA ALA A 529 67.22 22.11 -31.78
C ALA A 529 67.42 21.70 -33.25
N GLY A 530 67.23 20.42 -33.55
CA GLY A 530 67.38 19.87 -34.90
C GLY A 530 68.82 19.55 -35.33
N GLN A 531 69.83 19.75 -34.48
CA GLN A 531 71.20 19.31 -34.77
C GLN A 531 71.38 17.81 -34.53
N ASP A 532 72.24 17.16 -35.33
CA ASP A 532 72.50 15.72 -35.27
C ASP A 532 72.88 15.22 -33.86
N GLY A 533 73.75 15.96 -33.16
CA GLY A 533 74.15 15.68 -31.78
C GLY A 533 72.97 15.54 -30.82
N LYS A 534 71.90 16.34 -31.01
CA LYS A 534 70.67 16.30 -30.21
C LYS A 534 69.68 15.25 -30.74
N LEU A 535 69.63 15.09 -32.05
CA LEU A 535 68.66 14.22 -32.72
C LEU A 535 68.97 12.73 -32.53
N GLN A 536 70.25 12.34 -32.62
CA GLN A 536 70.71 10.95 -32.51
C GLN A 536 69.90 9.95 -33.38
N LYS A 537 69.37 10.42 -34.53
CA LYS A 537 68.52 9.64 -35.42
C LYS A 537 69.33 8.88 -36.45
N GLY A 538 68.85 7.70 -36.82
CA GLY A 538 69.54 6.78 -37.71
C GLY A 538 70.10 5.55 -36.98
N THR A 539 70.78 4.69 -37.74
CA THR A 539 71.36 3.42 -37.27
C THR A 539 72.83 3.64 -36.89
N ASN A 540 73.28 3.11 -35.74
CA ASN A 540 74.70 3.15 -35.37
C ASN A 540 75.52 2.29 -36.36
N PRO A 541 76.53 2.85 -37.08
CA PRO A 541 77.43 2.07 -37.93
C PRO A 541 78.05 0.88 -37.19
N SER A 542 78.19 -0.25 -37.87
CA SER A 542 78.67 -1.49 -37.27
C SER A 542 79.47 -2.31 -38.28
N PHE A 543 80.73 -2.59 -37.94
CA PHE A 543 81.68 -3.24 -38.85
C PHE A 543 82.36 -4.44 -38.18
N THR A 544 82.62 -5.49 -38.95
CA THR A 544 83.33 -6.70 -38.53
C THR A 544 84.54 -6.94 -39.43
N ASN A 545 85.75 -6.75 -38.91
CA ASN A 545 86.98 -7.14 -39.60
C ASN A 545 87.13 -8.66 -39.61
N GLN A 546 87.49 -9.24 -40.75
CA GLN A 546 87.74 -10.66 -40.92
C GLN A 546 89.01 -10.91 -41.73
N THR A 547 89.72 -11.99 -41.39
CA THR A 547 90.86 -12.49 -42.18
C THR A 547 90.44 -13.79 -42.85
N VAL A 548 90.46 -13.81 -44.19
CA VAL A 548 90.12 -14.98 -45.00
C VAL A 548 91.41 -15.59 -45.55
N ASN A 549 91.80 -16.73 -44.98
CA ASN A 549 92.96 -17.49 -45.42
C ASN A 549 92.57 -18.24 -46.72
N VAL A 550 93.10 -17.82 -47.87
CA VAL A 550 92.77 -18.44 -49.17
C VAL A 550 93.79 -19.47 -49.64
N ALA A 551 95.03 -19.39 -49.14
CA ALA A 551 96.07 -20.39 -49.32
C ALA A 551 97.04 -20.33 -48.13
N VAL A 552 97.96 -21.30 -48.04
CA VAL A 552 99.00 -21.31 -47.00
C VAL A 552 99.87 -20.06 -47.13
N GLY A 553 99.81 -19.17 -46.13
CA GLY A 553 100.53 -17.89 -46.13
C GLY A 553 99.86 -16.75 -46.91
N VAL A 554 98.67 -16.95 -47.48
CA VAL A 554 97.94 -15.91 -48.25
C VAL A 554 96.64 -15.52 -47.53
N ASN A 555 96.67 -14.34 -46.92
CA ASN A 555 95.58 -13.79 -46.13
C ASN A 555 94.92 -12.62 -46.86
N HIS A 556 93.62 -12.68 -47.05
CA HIS A 556 92.80 -11.56 -47.52
C HIS A 556 92.10 -10.89 -46.32
N TYR A 557 92.03 -9.56 -46.32
CA TYR A 557 91.49 -8.77 -45.21
C TYR A 557 90.24 -8.02 -45.68
N ILE A 558 89.10 -8.33 -45.07
CA ILE A 558 87.80 -7.75 -45.40
C ILE A 558 87.12 -7.16 -44.17
N THR A 559 86.34 -6.11 -44.39
CA THR A 559 85.55 -5.41 -43.38
C THR A 559 84.09 -5.50 -43.79
N VAL A 560 83.31 -6.30 -43.05
CA VAL A 560 81.89 -6.49 -43.31
C VAL A 560 81.09 -5.38 -42.62
N ASP A 561 80.26 -4.66 -43.36
CA ASP A 561 79.24 -3.78 -42.79
C ASP A 561 78.04 -4.62 -42.34
N ASN A 562 77.82 -4.67 -41.03
CA ASN A 562 76.78 -5.49 -40.41
C ASN A 562 75.36 -4.90 -40.61
N LEU A 563 75.22 -3.67 -41.12
CA LEU A 563 73.94 -3.01 -41.39
C LEU A 563 73.49 -3.19 -42.85
N THR A 564 74.40 -2.99 -43.81
CA THR A 564 74.09 -3.07 -45.25
C THR A 564 74.37 -4.45 -45.84
N GLY A 565 75.19 -5.27 -45.17
CA GLY A 565 75.71 -6.53 -45.69
C GLY A 565 76.91 -6.38 -46.63
N LEU A 566 77.31 -5.15 -46.97
CA LEU A 566 78.41 -4.88 -47.90
C LEU A 566 79.75 -5.35 -47.32
N VAL A 567 80.50 -6.08 -48.12
CA VAL A 567 81.86 -6.53 -47.79
C VAL A 567 82.86 -5.59 -48.46
N TRP A 568 83.62 -4.86 -47.65
CA TRP A 568 84.68 -3.97 -48.10
C TRP A 568 86.03 -4.66 -48.03
N LYS A 569 86.98 -4.25 -48.86
CA LYS A 569 88.39 -4.57 -48.65
C LYS A 569 88.90 -3.70 -47.48
N THR A 570 89.53 -4.31 -46.47
CA THR A 570 89.98 -3.59 -45.25
C THR A 570 91.03 -2.53 -45.57
N CYS A 571 91.84 -2.77 -46.60
CA CYS A 571 92.74 -1.79 -47.20
C CYS A 571 92.17 -1.24 -48.50
N HIS A 572 92.59 -0.04 -48.90
CA HIS A 572 92.43 0.39 -50.29
C HIS A 572 93.37 -0.38 -51.24
N GLU A 573 93.29 -0.11 -52.53
CA GLU A 573 94.17 -0.73 -53.52
C GLU A 573 95.64 -0.39 -53.30
N ASP A 574 96.51 -1.30 -53.73
CA ASP A 574 97.96 -1.29 -53.53
C ASP A 574 98.47 -1.28 -52.06
N ARG A 575 97.56 -1.27 -51.06
CA ARG A 575 97.84 -1.50 -49.64
C ARG A 575 97.51 -2.93 -49.18
N THR A 576 98.31 -3.45 -48.24
CA THR A 576 98.27 -4.85 -47.76
C THR A 576 98.55 -4.99 -46.25
N ASN A 577 98.35 -6.20 -45.72
CA ASN A 577 98.35 -6.57 -44.29
C ASN A 577 97.13 -6.08 -43.50
N SER A 578 96.87 -6.68 -42.33
CA SER A 578 95.69 -6.41 -41.49
C SER A 578 95.56 -4.97 -40.98
N ASN A 579 96.68 -4.24 -40.96
CA ASN A 579 96.77 -2.82 -40.58
C ASN A 579 97.03 -1.90 -41.78
N CYS A 580 97.03 -2.42 -43.01
CA CYS A 580 97.29 -1.69 -44.25
C CYS A 580 98.65 -0.98 -44.33
N ALA A 581 99.61 -1.38 -43.49
CA ALA A 581 100.96 -0.83 -43.48
C ALA A 581 101.88 -1.44 -44.57
N GLY A 582 101.48 -2.53 -45.22
CA GLY A 582 102.17 -3.08 -46.38
C GLY A 582 101.76 -2.39 -47.68
N GLY A 583 102.63 -2.46 -48.70
CA GLY A 583 102.41 -1.79 -49.98
C GLY A 583 102.59 -0.27 -49.91
N ALA A 584 102.00 0.45 -50.86
CA ALA A 584 102.13 1.91 -50.99
C ALA A 584 100.82 2.54 -51.49
N ASP A 585 100.69 3.86 -51.35
CA ASP A 585 99.56 4.60 -51.92
C ASP A 585 99.81 4.87 -53.41
N VAL A 586 98.99 4.27 -54.28
CA VAL A 586 99.02 4.45 -55.73
C VAL A 586 97.83 5.30 -56.15
N TYR A 587 98.08 6.35 -56.92
CA TYR A 587 97.04 7.22 -57.44
C TYR A 587 96.50 6.67 -58.76
N HIS A 588 95.20 6.44 -58.81
CA HIS A 588 94.50 5.97 -59.99
C HIS A 588 93.75 7.11 -60.68
N ASP A 589 93.53 6.98 -61.97
CA ASP A 589 92.38 7.61 -62.65
C ASP A 589 91.13 6.73 -62.46
N LEU A 590 89.95 7.17 -62.90
CA LEU A 590 88.72 6.40 -62.67
C LEU A 590 88.73 5.04 -63.40
N ALA A 591 89.40 4.95 -64.56
CA ALA A 591 89.46 3.74 -65.36
C ALA A 591 90.35 2.67 -64.71
N SER A 592 91.54 3.06 -64.26
CA SER A 592 92.48 2.19 -63.52
C SER A 592 91.92 1.82 -62.14
N ALA A 593 91.24 2.72 -61.43
CA ALA A 593 90.56 2.42 -60.17
C ALA A 593 89.45 1.36 -60.36
N THR A 594 88.62 1.52 -61.39
CA THR A 594 87.57 0.56 -61.74
C THR A 594 88.18 -0.79 -62.14
N THR A 595 89.28 -0.78 -62.89
CA THR A 595 90.00 -1.98 -63.32
C THR A 595 90.64 -2.71 -62.15
N ALA A 596 91.24 -2.00 -61.18
CA ALA A 596 91.82 -2.59 -59.98
C ALA A 596 90.76 -3.35 -59.18
N CYS A 597 89.59 -2.75 -58.93
CA CYS A 597 88.47 -3.46 -58.29
C CYS A 597 87.92 -4.61 -59.12
N ALA A 598 87.89 -4.50 -60.46
CA ALA A 598 87.45 -5.60 -61.32
C ALA A 598 88.43 -6.78 -61.31
N ASN A 599 89.75 -6.53 -61.20
CA ASN A 599 90.78 -7.56 -61.13
C ASN A 599 90.69 -8.41 -59.85
N LEU A 600 90.10 -7.88 -58.77
CA LEU A 600 89.79 -8.67 -57.56
C LEU A 600 88.77 -9.80 -57.81
N ASN A 601 88.17 -9.89 -59.00
CA ASN A 601 87.24 -10.96 -59.40
C ASN A 601 87.90 -12.11 -60.18
N ALA A 602 89.21 -12.03 -60.45
CA ALA A 602 89.91 -13.06 -61.21
C ALA A 602 90.06 -14.38 -60.42
N GLY A 603 89.86 -15.51 -61.10
CA GLY A 603 89.99 -16.84 -60.49
C GLY A 603 88.94 -17.09 -59.40
N THR A 604 89.38 -17.38 -58.18
CA THR A 604 88.50 -17.50 -57.00
C THR A 604 88.10 -16.14 -56.39
N GLY A 605 88.71 -15.05 -56.86
CA GLY A 605 88.50 -13.69 -56.36
C GLY A 605 89.09 -13.40 -54.98
N TYR A 606 89.11 -12.12 -54.61
CA TYR A 606 89.58 -11.65 -53.32
C TYR A 606 88.62 -12.10 -52.21
N ALA A 607 89.17 -12.65 -51.13
CA ALA A 607 88.42 -13.28 -50.03
C ALA A 607 87.33 -14.29 -50.46
N ASN A 608 87.56 -15.05 -51.56
CA ASN A 608 86.60 -15.99 -52.17
C ASN A 608 85.31 -15.33 -52.69
N ARG A 609 85.38 -14.06 -53.12
CA ARG A 609 84.26 -13.28 -53.67
C ARG A 609 84.65 -12.70 -55.03
N THR A 610 83.76 -12.82 -56.02
CA THR A 610 84.02 -12.47 -57.43
C THR A 610 83.05 -11.41 -57.98
N ASN A 611 82.57 -10.52 -57.11
CA ASN A 611 81.66 -9.41 -57.43
C ASN A 611 82.13 -8.06 -56.85
N TRP A 612 83.44 -7.91 -56.65
CA TRP A 612 84.09 -6.66 -56.29
C TRP A 612 83.95 -5.60 -57.37
N ARG A 613 83.73 -4.37 -56.93
CA ARG A 613 83.61 -3.17 -57.76
C ARG A 613 84.07 -1.93 -57.00
N LEU A 614 84.15 -0.82 -57.72
CA LEU A 614 84.22 0.50 -57.12
C LEU A 614 82.88 0.81 -56.40
N PRO A 615 82.89 1.44 -55.21
CA PRO A 615 81.68 1.79 -54.48
C PRO A 615 80.95 2.94 -55.15
N THR A 616 79.63 3.00 -54.94
CA THR A 616 78.88 4.22 -55.17
C THR A 616 79.23 5.25 -54.10
N ILE A 617 79.00 6.53 -54.38
CA ILE A 617 79.34 7.61 -53.45
C ILE A 617 78.60 7.44 -52.12
N SER A 618 77.31 7.08 -52.17
CA SER A 618 76.48 6.89 -50.97
C SER A 618 76.78 5.63 -50.17
N GLU A 619 77.42 4.62 -50.78
CA GLU A 619 78.02 3.52 -50.00
C GLU A 619 79.29 4.00 -49.29
N MET A 620 80.13 4.79 -49.96
CA MET A 620 81.39 5.26 -49.39
C MET A 620 81.19 6.36 -48.31
N GLU A 621 80.13 7.15 -48.41
CA GLU A 621 79.67 8.10 -47.38
C GLU A 621 79.35 7.39 -46.04
N THR A 622 78.98 6.10 -46.04
CA THR A 622 78.77 5.31 -44.81
C THR A 622 80.05 5.06 -44.01
N LEU A 623 81.23 5.24 -44.63
CA LEU A 623 82.53 5.02 -43.99
C LEU A 623 83.03 6.25 -43.23
N VAL A 624 82.28 7.35 -43.21
CA VAL A 624 82.64 8.60 -42.54
C VAL A 624 82.20 8.58 -41.08
N ASP A 625 83.13 8.94 -40.18
CA ASP A 625 82.83 9.22 -38.77
C ASP A 625 82.99 10.72 -38.50
N PHE A 626 81.87 11.44 -38.35
CA PHE A 626 81.89 12.88 -38.07
C PHE A 626 82.11 13.21 -36.59
N ASN A 627 82.14 12.21 -35.69
CA ASN A 627 82.50 12.40 -34.29
C ASN A 627 84.03 12.55 -34.11
N VAL A 628 84.82 11.99 -35.02
CA VAL A 628 86.28 12.16 -35.04
C VAL A 628 86.61 13.60 -35.44
N ALA A 629 87.21 14.37 -34.53
CA ALA A 629 87.52 15.79 -34.76
C ALA A 629 88.67 16.02 -35.77
N THR A 630 89.56 15.05 -35.92
CA THR A 630 90.79 15.12 -36.74
C THR A 630 90.67 14.36 -38.06
N SER A 631 91.52 14.68 -39.01
CA SER A 631 91.68 13.90 -40.25
C SER A 631 92.48 12.60 -39.98
N PRO A 632 92.10 11.43 -40.52
CA PRO A 632 90.90 11.14 -41.32
C PRO A 632 89.65 10.86 -40.48
N ARG A 633 88.50 11.29 -40.97
CA ARG A 633 87.15 11.09 -40.41
C ARG A 633 86.57 9.76 -40.86
N THR A 634 87.04 8.66 -40.26
CA THR A 634 86.57 7.31 -40.57
C THR A 634 86.72 6.38 -39.36
N PHE A 635 86.11 5.21 -39.43
CA PHE A 635 86.25 4.15 -38.43
C PHE A 635 87.63 3.47 -38.57
N VAL A 636 88.69 4.13 -38.09
CA VAL A 636 90.10 3.75 -38.31
C VAL A 636 90.42 2.30 -37.89
N ALA A 637 89.74 1.77 -36.87
CA ALA A 637 89.89 0.36 -36.46
C ALA A 637 89.34 -0.63 -37.51
N SER A 638 88.34 -0.22 -38.28
CA SER A 638 87.67 -1.02 -39.32
C SER A 638 88.26 -0.80 -40.71
N PHE A 639 88.80 0.41 -40.95
CA PHE A 639 89.41 0.83 -42.21
C PHE A 639 90.82 1.44 -41.97
N PRO A 640 91.77 0.65 -41.43
CA PRO A 640 93.13 1.11 -41.20
C PRO A 640 93.83 1.53 -42.49
N GLY A 641 94.86 2.36 -42.38
CA GLY A 641 95.59 2.92 -43.53
C GLY A 641 94.82 3.94 -44.36
N THR A 642 93.52 4.16 -44.14
CA THR A 642 92.77 5.25 -44.78
C THR A 642 93.45 6.59 -44.54
N THR A 643 93.65 7.38 -45.58
CA THR A 643 94.29 8.71 -45.48
C THR A 643 93.32 9.83 -45.79
N GLY A 644 93.42 10.93 -45.04
CA GLY A 644 92.67 12.16 -45.31
C GLY A 644 93.40 13.13 -46.26
N SER A 645 94.60 12.79 -46.75
CA SER A 645 95.38 13.64 -47.66
C SER A 645 94.89 13.60 -49.10
N TYR A 646 94.09 12.60 -49.48
CA TYR A 646 93.68 12.35 -50.86
C TYR A 646 92.20 11.99 -50.98
N TYR A 647 91.68 12.08 -52.19
CA TYR A 647 90.33 11.68 -52.53
C TYR A 647 90.23 10.15 -52.71
N TYR A 648 89.03 9.60 -52.53
CA TYR A 648 88.69 8.21 -52.85
C TYR A 648 87.64 8.16 -53.97
N TRP A 649 87.90 7.35 -55.00
CA TRP A 649 87.05 7.20 -56.19
C TRP A 649 85.71 6.52 -55.90
N SER A 650 84.63 7.09 -56.43
CA SER A 650 83.32 6.41 -56.54
C SER A 650 82.93 6.16 -58.00
N SER A 651 82.05 5.20 -58.22
CA SER A 651 81.47 4.88 -59.54
C SER A 651 80.42 5.89 -60.03
N ASN A 652 80.09 6.92 -59.25
CA ASN A 652 79.08 7.91 -59.63
C ASN A 652 79.70 9.07 -60.39
N LEU A 653 79.37 9.22 -61.67
CA LEU A 653 79.72 10.42 -62.43
C LEU A 653 79.08 11.66 -61.80
N TYR A 654 79.79 12.79 -61.85
CA TYR A 654 79.26 14.08 -61.43
C TYR A 654 78.30 14.59 -62.51
N LEU A 655 76.99 14.45 -62.28
CA LEU A 655 75.96 14.68 -63.31
C LEU A 655 76.02 16.06 -64.03
N PRO A 656 76.39 17.19 -63.37
CA PRO A 656 76.55 18.48 -64.05
C PRO A 656 77.73 18.56 -65.03
N ASP A 657 78.72 17.65 -64.94
CA ASP A 657 79.86 17.56 -65.84
C ASP A 657 80.44 16.13 -65.83
N THR A 658 80.03 15.33 -66.81
CA THR A 658 80.37 13.90 -66.92
C THR A 658 81.84 13.63 -67.32
N THR A 659 82.68 14.67 -67.44
CA THR A 659 84.14 14.50 -67.44
C THR A 659 84.68 14.18 -66.03
N LYS A 660 83.88 14.40 -64.98
CA LYS A 660 84.26 14.17 -63.58
C LYS A 660 83.50 13.01 -62.95
N SER A 661 84.12 12.39 -61.93
CA SER A 661 83.43 11.50 -60.98
C SER A 661 83.27 12.19 -59.64
N LEU A 662 82.27 11.78 -58.88
CA LEU A 662 82.16 12.07 -57.46
C LEU A 662 83.23 11.29 -56.69
N VAL A 663 83.82 11.95 -55.69
CA VAL A 663 84.87 11.41 -54.83
C VAL A 663 84.64 11.84 -53.39
N LEU A 664 85.02 10.98 -52.43
CA LEU A 664 84.94 11.31 -51.01
C LEU A 664 86.29 11.84 -50.51
N TYR A 665 86.27 12.86 -49.64
CA TYR A 665 87.46 13.40 -48.98
C TYR A 665 87.42 13.17 -47.47
N PHE A 666 88.17 12.17 -46.99
CA PHE A 666 88.14 11.77 -45.56
C PHE A 666 88.72 12.82 -44.60
N SER A 667 89.38 13.90 -45.04
CA SER A 667 89.76 15.00 -44.12
C SER A 667 88.55 15.72 -43.53
N SER A 668 87.53 15.96 -44.35
CA SER A 668 86.31 16.69 -44.00
C SER A 668 85.06 15.81 -43.96
N GLY A 669 85.15 14.57 -44.45
CA GLY A 669 83.99 13.69 -44.64
C GLY A 669 83.09 14.13 -45.79
N SER A 670 83.58 15.01 -46.67
CA SER A 670 82.76 15.68 -47.69
C SER A 670 82.90 15.03 -49.06
N THR A 671 81.78 14.76 -49.71
CA THR A 671 81.70 14.43 -51.13
C THR A 671 82.00 15.68 -51.99
N THR A 672 82.83 15.49 -53.01
CA THR A 672 83.22 16.49 -54.02
C THR A 672 83.40 15.81 -55.38
N TRP A 673 84.01 16.49 -56.37
CA TRP A 673 84.29 15.93 -57.69
C TRP A 673 85.73 16.15 -58.14
N THR A 674 86.23 15.28 -59.02
CA THR A 674 87.49 15.50 -59.74
C THR A 674 87.45 14.86 -61.14
N ASN A 675 88.33 15.32 -62.05
CA ASN A 675 88.36 14.89 -63.45
C ASN A 675 88.77 13.41 -63.55
N LYS A 676 87.95 12.59 -64.22
CA LYS A 676 88.07 11.13 -64.24
C LYS A 676 89.32 10.58 -64.92
N THR A 677 90.06 11.39 -65.66
CA THR A 677 91.33 11.03 -66.31
C THR A 677 92.58 11.47 -65.51
N VAL A 678 92.42 12.06 -64.32
CA VAL A 678 93.54 12.50 -63.48
C VAL A 678 93.90 11.39 -62.50
N ALA A 679 95.13 10.89 -62.60
CA ALA A 679 95.70 9.95 -61.65
C ALA A 679 96.02 10.64 -60.31
N GLY A 680 95.00 10.80 -59.46
CA GLY A 680 95.07 11.62 -58.25
C GLY A 680 94.14 11.22 -57.11
N SER A 681 93.46 10.08 -57.20
CA SER A 681 92.60 9.56 -56.12
C SER A 681 92.85 8.07 -55.89
N LEU A 682 92.61 7.62 -54.66
CA LEU A 682 92.75 6.22 -54.23
C LEU A 682 91.47 5.42 -54.55
N ALA A 683 91.57 4.09 -54.61
CA ALA A 683 90.42 3.20 -54.83
C ALA A 683 90.24 2.25 -53.64
N ARG A 684 89.03 2.17 -53.06
CA ARG A 684 88.68 1.16 -52.03
C ARG A 684 87.51 0.34 -52.54
N CYS A 685 87.71 -0.95 -52.77
CA CYS A 685 86.70 -1.79 -53.41
C CYS A 685 85.66 -2.34 -52.42
N VAL A 686 84.44 -2.57 -52.94
CA VAL A 686 83.29 -3.13 -52.22
C VAL A 686 82.66 -4.27 -53.01
N SER A 687 82.03 -5.21 -52.31
CA SER A 687 81.43 -6.44 -52.84
C SER A 687 80.13 -6.73 -52.08
N PRO A 688 78.96 -6.76 -52.74
CA PRO A 688 77.67 -7.08 -52.10
C PRO A 688 77.51 -8.57 -51.80
#